data_AF-A0A9E4EA27-F1
#
_entry.id   AF-A0A9E4EA27-F1
#
_cell.length_a   1.000
_cell.length_b   1.000
_cell.length_c   1.000
_cell.angle_alpha   90.00
_cell.angle_beta   90.00
_cell.angle_gamma   90.00
#
_symmetry.space_group_name_H-M   'P 1'
#
loop_
_entity.id
_entity.type
_entity.pdbx_description
1 polymer ?
#
loop_
_entity_poly.entity_id
_entity_poly.type
_entity_poly.pdbx_seq_one_letter_code
_entity_poly.pdbx_strand_id
1 'polypeptide(L)'
;MEYQVLLTLFVIAALVLAGELSSVPAGEIGGLVGHWDFDDGTGTDLSGNGNHAVLGETKIYSLGEGRACIETMSKTEPMRIPVPENSPLAMSRGTICFWLNTISDRSNILRYNNDGLELNTYRGCFQVRFRGEKDFEYWEGILDYDWHKYDMREWAFYPHVKASIGDSEWHLFAVAYDDKAKQIVGWRDGEQIATIDLSTVNTEPLRQEGLTEIHTGERFVGYLDDLRIYNKPLTDAEVRRIYNETKAIYAGRRDTNPAERRQNTYKYQEIDRTLYKAWLQFDPPATKQHSQDLFKNIVAEGANSTVQMAGSELVQAVESMFGFTPSISETVPVTGPKIILGTVETSNWIRDRAADLQLDRIEGDGFVIKAMEGAIVVAGGIPAGVVFGTFDLIRRIQIGQDPLAFDVLENPQVPIRMVAHWSYFRGLFGDRWRGGGRDDSIFSWEELRTGDTKRIRDWVRMLASCGWNALCPSEINWHYRNNFLDHLDEVEKLADICRDYGIKLYWSPSYLLALDPKTADTLYARVPDFGGYMMKLGSEKQNGDPRPPMTNRIADTLKPYDGKVLVRAFVYGNLRYTPEPYRNLIPYDLFAHEDGNFRDNVVIVPKGSPMDWDLWAPIPALDGAIQKNLYGSELVVDKSWPVSWVKKWKWWFEQDTYRNGPGSLNKFSVDCIMGVSMISPSPAWTKCPLNAVNYYGLGRLAWNPDLTVDEIYTEWIQQTFGDAPDVLETVKTILMILEEVTRKSYNYRGYRGIWLDSSDPGMTENKTPYVVNEDGVGVMTPALRERVLAQYAQGLQKIYGDPLRGEAHLVTFHFTEHDQQLSIGRTLIQDIYANMEEGVEMATQAAELWKMLEGKVDQHRYEYTLKTLVDYAASVRSLTLKKWVTNFEKYTNRKREETLAELTAEALAKVGTYNVRHFGAVADGKSDDAGAINEAITACYTAGGGTVFVPSGVYATGSIHLKSNVTLAVDAGAILMFSNPNPDSLLLVGEDLENVKIYGPGTLDGMGSVCIALKRCKNVEIRNLSVHRGGDSAILAEDCDGTLIDNVNIRTDNDGLTLSESYNVTITDCRIDTVHREYGRPIGGGEAIKVKSEERSSESITVQDCFLTHP
;
A
#
# COMPACT_ATOMS: atom_id res chain seq x y z
N MET A 1 -10.54 -69.10 -18.15
CA MET A 1 -11.68 -69.24 -17.22
C MET A 1 -11.30 -69.01 -15.76
N GLU A 2 -10.06 -69.24 -15.32
CA GLU A 2 -9.68 -69.09 -13.90
C GLU A 2 -9.48 -67.64 -13.42
N TYR A 3 -9.16 -66.68 -14.30
CA TYR A 3 -8.98 -65.26 -13.90
C TYR A 3 -10.28 -64.52 -13.56
N GLN A 4 -11.41 -64.88 -14.20
CA GLN A 4 -12.70 -64.27 -13.86
C GLN A 4 -13.29 -64.83 -12.55
N VAL A 5 -13.00 -66.08 -12.22
CA VAL A 5 -13.44 -66.70 -10.96
C VAL A 5 -12.66 -66.13 -9.78
N LEU A 6 -11.35 -65.87 -9.95
CA LEU A 6 -10.52 -65.21 -8.93
C LEU A 6 -10.92 -63.73 -8.71
N LEU A 7 -11.22 -62.97 -9.77
CA LEU A 7 -11.68 -61.58 -9.62
C LEU A 7 -13.06 -61.50 -8.94
N THR A 8 -13.95 -62.45 -9.26
CA THR A 8 -15.28 -62.52 -8.64
C THR A 8 -15.20 -62.96 -7.17
N LEU A 9 -14.30 -63.90 -6.84
CA LEU A 9 -14.04 -64.29 -5.45
C LEU A 9 -13.34 -63.19 -4.64
N PHE A 10 -12.48 -62.38 -5.25
CA PHE A 10 -11.84 -61.24 -4.58
C PHE A 10 -12.83 -60.09 -4.33
N VAL A 11 -13.74 -59.84 -5.27
CA VAL A 11 -14.82 -58.86 -5.10
C VAL A 11 -15.86 -59.36 -4.09
N ILE A 12 -16.19 -60.65 -4.07
CA ILE A 12 -17.07 -61.23 -3.04
C ILE A 12 -16.39 -61.26 -1.68
N ALA A 13 -15.09 -61.59 -1.58
CA ALA A 13 -14.36 -61.54 -0.31
C ALA A 13 -14.19 -60.11 0.20
N ALA A 14 -13.97 -59.13 -0.69
CA ALA A 14 -13.95 -57.71 -0.33
C ALA A 14 -15.33 -57.18 0.05
N LEU A 15 -16.41 -57.68 -0.56
CA LEU A 15 -17.80 -57.36 -0.17
C LEU A 15 -18.24 -58.06 1.12
N VAL A 16 -17.70 -59.25 1.43
CA VAL A 16 -17.94 -59.96 2.70
C VAL A 16 -17.10 -59.36 3.83
N LEU A 17 -15.86 -58.93 3.57
CA LEU A 17 -15.05 -58.17 4.54
C LEU A 17 -15.53 -56.72 4.73
N ALA A 18 -16.11 -56.09 3.70
CA ALA A 18 -16.81 -54.81 3.82
C ALA A 18 -18.24 -54.97 4.40
N GLY A 19 -18.81 -56.18 4.32
CA GLY A 19 -20.14 -56.53 4.85
C GLY A 19 -20.12 -57.00 6.31
N GLU A 20 -18.95 -57.33 6.88
CA GLU A 20 -18.79 -57.70 8.30
C GLU A 20 -18.21 -56.59 9.18
N LEU A 21 -18.29 -55.32 8.75
CA LEU A 21 -18.15 -54.14 9.61
C LEU A 21 -19.41 -53.27 9.60
N SER A 22 -20.58 -53.90 9.58
CA SER A 22 -21.84 -53.23 9.93
C SER A 22 -22.80 -54.19 10.62
N SER A 23 -22.51 -54.47 11.88
CA SER A 23 -23.57 -54.69 12.86
C SER A 23 -23.06 -54.28 14.24
N VAL A 24 -22.76 -52.98 14.38
CA VAL A 24 -22.97 -52.36 15.69
C VAL A 24 -24.45 -52.63 16.01
N PRO A 25 -24.80 -53.19 17.17
CA PRO A 25 -26.18 -53.42 17.52
C PRO A 25 -26.98 -52.12 17.32
N ALA A 26 -28.25 -52.24 16.93
CA ALA A 26 -29.22 -51.16 16.99
C ALA A 26 -29.48 -50.75 18.45
N GLY A 27 -28.44 -50.27 19.12
CA GLY A 27 -28.44 -49.65 20.42
C GLY A 27 -28.13 -48.17 20.24
N GLU A 28 -28.85 -47.35 21.01
CA GLU A 28 -28.69 -45.90 21.05
C GLU A 28 -27.22 -45.49 21.23
N ILE A 29 -26.82 -44.36 20.61
CA ILE A 29 -25.49 -43.77 20.89
C ILE A 29 -25.50 -43.37 22.37
N GLY A 30 -24.77 -44.11 23.19
CA GLY A 30 -24.73 -43.86 24.63
C GLY A 30 -24.22 -42.44 24.95
N GLY A 31 -24.70 -41.87 26.06
CA GLY A 31 -24.25 -40.56 26.55
C GLY A 31 -25.03 -39.36 26.01
N LEU A 32 -26.15 -39.57 25.29
CA LEU A 32 -27.07 -38.49 24.92
C LEU A 32 -27.72 -37.88 26.16
N VAL A 33 -27.59 -36.56 26.32
CA VAL A 33 -28.08 -35.82 27.50
C VAL A 33 -28.92 -34.59 27.16
N GLY A 34 -29.06 -34.27 25.87
CA GLY A 34 -29.98 -33.26 25.34
C GLY A 34 -30.29 -33.52 23.87
N HIS A 35 -31.56 -33.40 23.47
CA HIS A 35 -31.99 -33.56 22.07
C HIS A 35 -33.21 -32.69 21.76
N TRP A 36 -33.14 -31.85 20.72
CA TRP A 36 -34.23 -30.99 20.24
C TRP A 36 -34.31 -31.04 18.72
N ASP A 37 -35.39 -31.58 18.18
CA ASP A 37 -35.69 -31.61 16.72
C ASP A 37 -36.75 -30.60 16.29
N PHE A 38 -37.34 -29.85 17.24
CA PHE A 38 -38.30 -28.77 17.03
C PHE A 38 -39.57 -29.13 16.21
N ASP A 39 -39.78 -30.40 15.88
CA ASP A 39 -40.84 -30.89 14.99
C ASP A 39 -42.24 -30.70 15.58
N ASP A 40 -42.36 -30.71 16.91
CA ASP A 40 -43.60 -30.45 17.64
C ASP A 40 -43.96 -28.95 17.72
N GLY A 41 -43.12 -28.09 17.14
CA GLY A 41 -43.25 -26.63 17.16
C GLY A 41 -42.91 -25.99 18.52
N THR A 42 -42.22 -26.74 19.38
CA THR A 42 -41.81 -26.29 20.72
C THR A 42 -40.33 -26.56 20.98
N GLY A 43 -39.85 -26.20 22.17
CA GLY A 43 -38.49 -26.49 22.65
C GLY A 43 -38.38 -27.80 23.44
N THR A 44 -39.15 -28.84 23.14
CA THR A 44 -39.17 -30.07 23.95
C THR A 44 -37.83 -30.82 23.90
N ASP A 45 -37.29 -31.21 25.07
CA ASP A 45 -36.12 -32.10 25.17
C ASP A 45 -36.54 -33.57 25.03
N LEU A 46 -36.06 -34.21 23.97
CA LEU A 46 -36.31 -35.60 23.61
C LEU A 46 -35.32 -36.58 24.23
N SER A 47 -34.26 -36.11 24.90
CA SER A 47 -33.28 -36.98 25.56
C SER A 47 -33.82 -37.65 26.83
N GLY A 48 -34.97 -37.20 27.34
CA GLY A 48 -35.57 -37.68 28.58
C GLY A 48 -35.03 -37.00 29.86
N ASN A 49 -34.17 -35.98 29.74
CA ASN A 49 -33.58 -35.27 30.88
C ASN A 49 -34.33 -33.98 31.27
N GLY A 50 -35.35 -33.58 30.50
CA GLY A 50 -36.26 -32.48 30.85
C GLY A 50 -35.66 -31.08 30.66
N ASN A 51 -34.58 -30.95 29.87
CA ASN A 51 -33.92 -29.67 29.61
C ASN A 51 -34.65 -28.89 28.49
N HIS A 52 -35.93 -28.55 28.68
CA HIS A 52 -36.72 -27.88 27.64
C HIS A 52 -36.12 -26.50 27.26
N ALA A 53 -36.03 -26.23 25.95
CA ALA A 53 -35.61 -24.95 25.40
C ALA A 53 -36.71 -23.89 25.51
N VAL A 54 -36.32 -22.65 25.77
CA VAL A 54 -37.15 -21.44 25.73
C VAL A 54 -36.87 -20.73 24.41
N LEU A 55 -37.85 -20.65 23.52
CA LEU A 55 -37.63 -20.18 22.15
C LEU A 55 -37.50 -18.65 22.00
N GLY A 56 -37.92 -17.85 22.99
CA GLY A 56 -37.90 -16.38 22.88
C GLY A 56 -38.76 -15.87 21.70
N GLU A 57 -38.20 -15.01 20.85
CA GLU A 57 -38.81 -14.53 19.60
C GLU A 57 -38.42 -15.35 18.37
N THR A 58 -37.74 -16.50 18.58
CA THR A 58 -37.36 -17.43 17.51
C THR A 58 -38.61 -18.03 16.88
N LYS A 59 -38.67 -18.05 15.54
CA LYS A 59 -39.83 -18.58 14.81
C LYS A 59 -39.65 -20.06 14.53
N ILE A 60 -40.75 -20.79 14.51
CA ILE A 60 -40.79 -22.15 13.96
C ILE A 60 -41.02 -22.07 12.46
N TYR A 61 -40.15 -22.68 11.68
CA TYR A 61 -40.26 -22.80 10.23
C TYR A 61 -40.61 -24.24 9.86
N SER A 62 -41.69 -24.41 9.08
CA SER A 62 -42.10 -25.75 8.65
C SER A 62 -41.20 -26.26 7.53
N LEU A 63 -40.67 -27.45 7.75
CA LEU A 63 -39.88 -28.23 6.81
C LEU A 63 -40.77 -29.15 5.95
N GLY A 64 -42.10 -29.15 6.13
CA GLY A 64 -43.03 -30.07 5.46
C GLY A 64 -43.03 -31.49 6.06
N GLU A 65 -44.05 -32.29 5.73
CA GLU A 65 -44.21 -33.69 6.21
C GLU A 65 -44.20 -33.86 7.75
N GLY A 66 -44.68 -32.85 8.47
CA GLY A 66 -44.70 -32.86 9.94
C GLY A 66 -43.34 -32.57 10.57
N ARG A 67 -42.37 -32.07 9.79
CA ARG A 67 -41.07 -31.60 10.28
C ARG A 67 -41.04 -30.08 10.43
N ALA A 68 -40.23 -29.59 11.34
CA ALA A 68 -39.99 -28.17 11.56
C ALA A 68 -38.58 -27.90 12.07
N CYS A 69 -38.15 -26.64 11.97
CA CYS A 69 -36.88 -26.18 12.50
C CYS A 69 -37.04 -24.78 13.10
N ILE A 70 -36.00 -24.25 13.75
CA ILE A 70 -36.01 -22.88 14.24
C ILE A 70 -35.40 -21.91 13.21
N GLU A 71 -36.08 -20.78 12.98
CA GLU A 71 -35.60 -19.64 12.19
C GLU A 71 -35.20 -18.49 13.12
N THR A 72 -33.98 -17.99 12.91
CA THR A 72 -33.41 -16.88 13.67
C THR A 72 -33.17 -15.65 12.79
N MET A 73 -33.39 -14.46 13.36
CA MET A 73 -33.32 -13.19 12.63
C MET A 73 -32.41 -12.20 13.37
N SER A 74 -31.90 -11.19 12.63
CA SER A 74 -30.80 -10.33 13.09
C SER A 74 -31.07 -9.49 14.37
N LYS A 75 -32.28 -9.50 14.95
CA LYS A 75 -32.71 -8.63 16.05
C LYS A 75 -33.78 -9.24 16.97
N THR A 76 -33.91 -10.56 17.01
CA THR A 76 -34.92 -11.26 17.83
C THR A 76 -34.30 -11.80 19.12
N GLU A 77 -35.07 -11.88 20.21
CA GLU A 77 -34.64 -12.62 21.41
C GLU A 77 -34.28 -14.07 21.04
N PRO A 78 -33.08 -14.57 21.42
CA PRO A 78 -32.61 -15.89 21.00
C PRO A 78 -33.30 -17.02 21.78
N MET A 79 -33.29 -18.22 21.18
CA MET A 79 -33.57 -19.47 21.90
C MET A 79 -32.55 -19.65 23.02
N ARG A 80 -32.97 -20.16 24.18
CA ARG A 80 -32.13 -20.47 25.35
C ARG A 80 -32.47 -21.85 25.91
N ILE A 81 -31.46 -22.62 26.35
CA ILE A 81 -31.61 -23.89 27.07
C ILE A 81 -30.95 -23.69 28.44
N PRO A 82 -31.74 -23.52 29.52
CA PRO A 82 -31.19 -23.36 30.86
C PRO A 82 -30.48 -24.64 31.30
N VAL A 83 -29.27 -24.52 31.88
CA VAL A 83 -28.53 -25.67 32.42
C VAL A 83 -28.35 -25.54 33.95
N PRO A 84 -29.25 -26.16 34.75
CA PRO A 84 -29.13 -26.20 36.20
C PRO A 84 -27.84 -26.89 36.70
N GLU A 85 -27.43 -26.59 37.94
CA GLU A 85 -26.19 -27.13 38.56
C GLU A 85 -26.04 -28.65 38.54
N ASN A 86 -27.15 -29.38 38.63
CA ASN A 86 -27.17 -30.84 38.65
C ASN A 86 -27.65 -31.43 37.32
N SER A 87 -27.72 -30.63 36.25
CA SER A 87 -28.16 -31.11 34.94
C SER A 87 -27.10 -32.03 34.32
N PRO A 88 -27.48 -33.11 33.63
CA PRO A 88 -26.59 -33.89 32.79
C PRO A 88 -25.90 -33.09 31.68
N LEU A 89 -26.43 -31.89 31.37
CA LEU A 89 -25.79 -30.92 30.47
C LEU A 89 -24.62 -30.18 31.14
N ALA A 90 -24.49 -30.14 32.47
CA ALA A 90 -23.39 -29.47 33.16
C ALA A 90 -22.06 -30.25 33.07
N MET A 91 -21.53 -30.41 31.85
CA MET A 91 -20.39 -31.27 31.52
C MET A 91 -19.09 -30.50 31.26
N SER A 92 -17.94 -31.12 31.54
CA SER A 92 -16.59 -30.62 31.22
C SER A 92 -15.93 -31.32 30.02
N ARG A 93 -16.66 -32.22 29.36
CA ARG A 93 -16.27 -32.96 28.15
C ARG A 93 -17.52 -33.44 27.43
N GLY A 94 -17.49 -33.50 26.10
CA GLY A 94 -18.67 -33.90 25.35
C GLY A 94 -18.62 -33.59 23.86
N THR A 95 -19.72 -33.91 23.18
CA THR A 95 -19.96 -33.59 21.77
C THR A 95 -21.27 -32.87 21.60
N ILE A 96 -21.27 -31.80 20.80
CA ILE A 96 -22.47 -31.09 20.35
C ILE A 96 -22.61 -31.32 18.86
N CYS A 97 -23.82 -31.67 18.42
CA CYS A 97 -24.13 -32.05 17.05
C CYS A 97 -25.46 -31.41 16.62
N PHE A 98 -25.57 -30.84 15.43
CA PHE A 98 -26.80 -30.17 14.97
C PHE A 98 -26.79 -30.00 13.45
N TRP A 99 -27.98 -29.83 12.86
CA TRP A 99 -28.18 -29.41 11.48
C TRP A 99 -28.28 -27.89 11.40
N LEU A 100 -27.62 -27.32 10.39
CA LEU A 100 -27.54 -25.89 10.18
C LEU A 100 -27.73 -25.55 8.71
N ASN A 101 -28.57 -24.54 8.43
CA ASN A 101 -28.63 -23.88 7.13
C ASN A 101 -28.42 -22.37 7.32
N THR A 102 -27.34 -21.85 6.76
CA THR A 102 -27.04 -20.41 6.87
C THR A 102 -27.53 -19.66 5.64
N ILE A 103 -28.34 -18.63 5.85
CA ILE A 103 -28.83 -17.73 4.79
C ILE A 103 -27.96 -16.49 4.59
N SER A 104 -26.78 -16.47 5.23
CA SER A 104 -25.75 -15.46 5.01
C SER A 104 -24.43 -16.09 4.63
N ASP A 105 -23.81 -15.49 3.62
CA ASP A 105 -22.51 -15.80 3.04
C ASP A 105 -21.37 -15.23 3.89
N ARG A 106 -21.50 -15.31 5.23
CA ARG A 106 -20.43 -14.92 6.16
C ARG A 106 -20.36 -15.78 7.43
N SER A 107 -20.56 -17.10 7.37
CA SER A 107 -20.50 -17.92 8.61
C SER A 107 -19.12 -18.55 8.87
N ASN A 108 -18.54 -18.27 10.05
CA ASN A 108 -17.42 -19.03 10.62
C ASN A 108 -18.00 -19.91 11.71
N ILE A 109 -18.45 -21.10 11.34
CA ILE A 109 -19.46 -21.79 12.15
C ILE A 109 -18.93 -22.17 13.53
N LEU A 110 -17.63 -22.32 13.80
CA LEU A 110 -17.11 -22.83 15.06
C LEU A 110 -15.96 -21.98 15.63
N ARG A 111 -16.11 -21.55 16.89
CA ARG A 111 -15.12 -20.86 17.73
C ARG A 111 -15.14 -21.50 19.12
N TYR A 112 -13.98 -21.52 19.78
CA TYR A 112 -13.87 -21.83 21.19
C TYR A 112 -13.24 -20.60 21.85
N ASN A 113 -13.86 -20.02 22.87
CA ASN A 113 -13.31 -18.85 23.57
C ASN A 113 -13.13 -19.17 25.06
N ASN A 114 -12.74 -18.17 25.85
CA ASN A 114 -12.57 -18.36 27.29
C ASN A 114 -13.90 -18.67 27.99
N ASP A 115 -15.02 -18.24 27.38
CA ASP A 115 -16.37 -18.31 27.96
C ASP A 115 -17.19 -19.55 27.51
N GLY A 116 -16.66 -20.31 26.53
CA GLY A 116 -17.19 -21.59 26.09
C GLY A 116 -17.05 -21.91 24.59
N LEU A 117 -17.89 -22.83 24.09
CA LEU A 117 -17.97 -23.17 22.66
C LEU A 117 -18.98 -22.20 22.01
N GLU A 118 -18.50 -21.41 21.06
CA GLU A 118 -19.30 -20.42 20.33
C GLU A 118 -19.33 -20.76 18.84
N LEU A 119 -20.50 -21.06 18.28
CA LEU A 119 -20.73 -21.09 16.86
C LEU A 119 -20.95 -19.68 16.30
N ASN A 120 -20.03 -19.12 15.52
CA ASN A 120 -20.04 -17.69 15.21
C ASN A 120 -20.34 -17.37 13.73
N THR A 121 -21.60 -17.13 13.38
CA THR A 121 -21.90 -16.63 12.02
C THR A 121 -21.70 -15.11 12.02
N TYR A 122 -21.00 -14.52 11.05
CA TYR A 122 -20.64 -13.10 11.12
C TYR A 122 -21.88 -12.22 11.34
N ARG A 123 -21.88 -11.58 12.51
CA ARG A 123 -22.92 -10.78 13.17
C ARG A 123 -23.75 -11.50 14.24
N GLY A 124 -23.92 -12.82 14.31
CA GLY A 124 -24.49 -13.47 15.51
C GLY A 124 -24.23 -14.97 15.70
N CYS A 125 -24.43 -15.43 16.94
CA CYS A 125 -23.65 -16.56 17.50
C CYS A 125 -24.53 -17.60 18.21
N PHE A 126 -24.47 -18.89 17.87
CA PHE A 126 -24.95 -19.92 18.80
C PHE A 126 -23.88 -20.17 19.86
N GLN A 127 -24.17 -19.95 21.13
CA GLN A 127 -23.22 -19.97 22.24
C GLN A 127 -23.58 -21.08 23.23
N VAL A 128 -22.55 -21.71 23.78
CA VAL A 128 -22.61 -22.70 24.85
C VAL A 128 -21.72 -22.19 25.98
N ARG A 129 -22.32 -21.72 27.08
CA ARG A 129 -21.64 -21.04 28.20
C ARG A 129 -21.34 -21.98 29.38
N PHE A 130 -20.30 -21.68 30.16
CA PHE A 130 -19.88 -22.43 31.36
C PHE A 130 -20.05 -21.59 32.65
N ARG A 131 -20.02 -22.22 33.85
CA ARG A 131 -20.23 -21.54 35.15
C ARG A 131 -18.94 -20.90 35.68
N GLY A 132 -19.06 -19.71 36.27
CA GLY A 132 -17.97 -19.01 36.97
C GLY A 132 -17.52 -17.68 36.37
N GLU A 133 -18.24 -17.10 35.40
CA GLU A 133 -17.79 -15.92 34.64
C GLU A 133 -18.73 -14.73 34.78
N LYS A 134 -18.14 -13.52 34.88
CA LYS A 134 -18.83 -12.24 34.78
C LYS A 134 -18.46 -11.58 33.45
N ASP A 135 -19.50 -11.13 32.74
CA ASP A 135 -19.56 -10.15 31.65
C ASP A 135 -18.23 -9.76 30.98
N PHE A 136 -17.79 -10.58 30.02
CA PHE A 136 -16.89 -10.13 28.95
C PHE A 136 -17.75 -9.57 27.80
N GLU A 137 -18.07 -8.28 27.84
CA GLU A 137 -18.80 -7.62 26.75
C GLU A 137 -17.82 -7.17 25.65
N TYR A 138 -17.82 -7.90 24.53
CA TYR A 138 -17.09 -7.51 23.31
C TYR A 138 -17.86 -6.43 22.54
N TRP A 139 -17.83 -5.19 23.03
CA TRP A 139 -18.24 -4.02 22.27
C TRP A 139 -17.10 -3.02 22.24
N GLU A 140 -16.59 -2.77 21.03
CA GLU A 140 -15.61 -1.72 20.71
C GLU A 140 -14.27 -1.78 21.47
N GLY A 141 -13.38 -2.69 21.04
CA GLY A 141 -11.97 -2.32 20.85
C GLY A 141 -11.13 -1.98 22.08
N ILE A 142 -11.41 -2.53 23.26
CA ILE A 142 -10.50 -2.47 24.40
C ILE A 142 -9.80 -3.83 24.56
N LEU A 143 -8.49 -3.86 24.29
CA LEU A 143 -7.60 -4.95 24.69
C LEU A 143 -7.30 -4.76 26.18
N ASP A 144 -7.90 -5.60 27.02
CA ASP A 144 -7.76 -5.54 28.47
C ASP A 144 -6.30 -5.78 28.92
N TYR A 145 -5.92 -5.15 30.03
CA TYR A 145 -4.58 -5.10 30.63
C TYR A 145 -4.07 -6.48 31.11
N ASP A 146 -4.92 -7.48 31.22
CA ASP A 146 -4.59 -8.80 31.79
C ASP A 146 -4.34 -9.90 30.72
N TRP A 147 -4.14 -9.51 29.46
CA TRP A 147 -4.10 -10.43 28.32
C TRP A 147 -2.96 -11.46 28.34
N HIS A 148 -1.90 -11.22 29.12
CA HIS A 148 -0.78 -12.16 29.31
C HIS A 148 -1.20 -13.49 29.94
N LYS A 149 -2.41 -13.55 30.51
CA LYS A 149 -3.02 -14.75 31.09
C LYS A 149 -3.91 -15.52 30.11
N TYR A 150 -4.15 -15.00 28.90
CA TYR A 150 -5.10 -15.59 27.96
C TYR A 150 -4.39 -16.35 26.83
N ASP A 151 -4.63 -17.65 26.87
CA ASP A 151 -4.11 -18.68 25.99
C ASP A 151 -4.77 -18.65 24.60
N MET A 152 -4.06 -19.10 23.56
CA MET A 152 -4.39 -19.11 22.12
C MET A 152 -5.62 -19.97 21.73
N ARG A 153 -6.54 -20.19 22.67
CA ARG A 153 -7.77 -20.95 22.52
C ARG A 153 -8.71 -20.37 21.48
N GLU A 154 -8.56 -19.09 21.16
CA GLU A 154 -9.64 -18.35 20.52
C GLU A 154 -10.04 -18.85 19.12
N TRP A 155 -9.15 -19.18 18.18
CA TRP A 155 -9.56 -19.21 16.76
C TRP A 155 -9.22 -20.50 16.01
N ALA A 156 -9.29 -21.63 16.69
CA ALA A 156 -8.78 -22.89 16.18
C ALA A 156 -9.61 -23.46 14.99
N PHE A 157 -10.93 -23.21 14.92
CA PHE A 157 -11.79 -23.57 13.77
C PHE A 157 -12.27 -22.38 12.93
N TYR A 158 -11.95 -21.15 13.36
CA TYR A 158 -12.30 -19.91 12.67
C TYR A 158 -11.87 -19.87 11.19
N PRO A 159 -10.81 -20.60 10.75
CA PRO A 159 -10.40 -20.62 9.34
C PRO A 159 -10.54 -21.97 8.62
N HIS A 160 -11.11 -23.02 9.23
CA HIS A 160 -11.10 -24.33 8.57
C HIS A 160 -12.06 -24.33 7.37
N VAL A 161 -11.51 -24.52 6.16
CA VAL A 161 -12.21 -24.38 4.87
C VAL A 161 -13.48 -25.23 4.77
N LYS A 162 -13.46 -26.43 5.36
CA LYS A 162 -14.63 -27.33 5.41
C LYS A 162 -15.67 -26.95 6.47
N ALA A 163 -15.34 -26.06 7.43
CA ALA A 163 -16.24 -25.62 8.50
C ALA A 163 -17.09 -24.40 8.13
N SER A 164 -16.76 -23.69 7.05
CA SER A 164 -17.56 -22.56 6.55
C SER A 164 -18.62 -23.04 5.56
N ILE A 165 -19.85 -22.53 5.68
CA ILE A 165 -20.94 -22.78 4.72
C ILE A 165 -21.61 -21.47 4.33
N GLY A 166 -22.01 -21.39 3.07
CA GLY A 166 -22.63 -20.20 2.47
C GLY A 166 -23.42 -20.54 1.19
N ASP A 167 -23.79 -21.81 1.05
CA ASP A 167 -24.52 -22.39 -0.09
C ASP A 167 -26.04 -22.45 0.13
N SER A 168 -26.50 -22.07 1.33
CA SER A 168 -27.91 -22.21 1.76
C SER A 168 -28.43 -23.64 1.66
N GLU A 169 -27.52 -24.61 1.75
CA GLU A 169 -27.83 -26.02 1.98
C GLU A 169 -27.80 -26.33 3.48
N TRP A 170 -28.46 -27.40 3.85
CA TRP A 170 -28.43 -27.95 5.19
C TRP A 170 -27.19 -28.83 5.38
N HIS A 171 -26.45 -28.60 6.47
CA HIS A 171 -25.24 -29.35 6.82
C HIS A 171 -25.30 -29.83 8.26
N LEU A 172 -24.82 -31.05 8.51
CA LEU A 172 -24.63 -31.55 9.88
C LEU A 172 -23.26 -31.12 10.39
N PHE A 173 -23.21 -30.47 11.54
CA PHE A 173 -21.97 -30.22 12.27
C PHE A 173 -21.92 -31.04 13.54
N ALA A 174 -20.72 -31.51 13.88
CA ALA A 174 -20.44 -32.01 15.23
C ALA A 174 -19.09 -31.48 15.71
N VAL A 175 -18.99 -31.16 17.00
CA VAL A 175 -17.72 -30.82 17.65
C VAL A 175 -17.60 -31.50 18.99
N ALA A 176 -16.44 -32.12 19.20
CA ALA A 176 -16.07 -32.79 20.43
C ALA A 176 -14.90 -32.08 21.10
N TYR A 177 -15.02 -31.84 22.40
CA TYR A 177 -13.90 -31.48 23.25
C TYR A 177 -13.46 -32.71 24.05
N ASP A 178 -12.21 -33.14 23.86
CA ASP A 178 -11.60 -34.24 24.58
C ASP A 178 -10.45 -33.74 25.46
N ASP A 179 -10.77 -33.53 26.73
CA ASP A 179 -9.85 -33.11 27.78
C ASP A 179 -8.71 -34.12 28.01
N LYS A 180 -8.99 -35.42 27.84
CA LYS A 180 -8.03 -36.50 28.07
C LYS A 180 -7.02 -36.60 26.94
N ALA A 181 -7.47 -36.51 25.69
CA ALA A 181 -6.60 -36.53 24.52
C ALA A 181 -6.01 -35.15 24.20
N LYS A 182 -6.36 -34.11 24.96
CA LYS A 182 -5.95 -32.72 24.74
C LYS A 182 -6.21 -32.30 23.29
N GLN A 183 -7.44 -32.51 22.82
CA GLN A 183 -7.81 -32.15 21.45
C GLN A 183 -9.24 -31.65 21.31
N ILE A 184 -9.47 -30.88 20.25
CA ILE A 184 -10.81 -30.58 19.75
C ILE A 184 -10.95 -31.22 18.38
N VAL A 185 -12.05 -31.92 18.14
CA VAL A 185 -12.34 -32.58 16.87
C VAL A 185 -13.63 -32.02 16.30
N GLY A 186 -13.61 -31.67 15.01
CA GLY A 186 -14.77 -31.16 14.28
C GLY A 186 -15.12 -32.03 13.08
N TRP A 187 -16.42 -32.17 12.82
CA TRP A 187 -16.98 -32.89 11.69
C TRP A 187 -17.99 -32.05 10.92
N ARG A 188 -18.10 -32.33 9.61
CA ARG A 188 -19.18 -31.86 8.74
C ARG A 188 -19.69 -33.04 7.93
N ASP A 189 -21.01 -33.20 7.85
CA ASP A 189 -21.68 -34.20 7.01
C ASP A 189 -21.15 -35.63 7.19
N GLY A 190 -20.79 -35.99 8.43
CA GLY A 190 -20.26 -37.31 8.78
C GLY A 190 -18.79 -37.54 8.43
N GLU A 191 -18.07 -36.51 7.98
CA GLU A 191 -16.63 -36.53 7.74
C GLU A 191 -15.89 -35.67 8.77
N GLN A 192 -14.79 -36.18 9.31
CA GLN A 192 -13.92 -35.39 10.18
C GLN A 192 -13.25 -34.31 9.33
N ILE A 193 -13.40 -33.06 9.75
CA ILE A 193 -12.85 -31.92 9.02
C ILE A 193 -11.58 -31.39 9.66
N ALA A 194 -11.46 -31.39 10.98
CA ALA A 194 -10.25 -30.94 11.65
C ALA A 194 -10.05 -31.61 13.02
N THR A 195 -8.78 -31.75 13.40
CA THR A 195 -8.34 -32.10 14.75
C THR A 195 -7.33 -31.06 15.19
N ILE A 196 -7.51 -30.55 16.39
CA ILE A 196 -6.68 -29.48 16.95
C ILE A 196 -5.98 -30.03 18.16
N ASP A 197 -4.65 -30.12 18.07
CA ASP A 197 -3.80 -30.56 19.16
C ASP A 197 -3.61 -29.42 20.18
N LEU A 198 -4.00 -29.68 21.42
CA LEU A 198 -3.87 -28.78 22.57
C LEU A 198 -2.67 -29.14 23.46
N SER A 199 -1.78 -30.06 23.03
CA SER A 199 -0.65 -30.55 23.83
C SER A 199 0.43 -29.50 24.12
N THR A 200 0.57 -28.51 23.25
CA THR A 200 1.53 -27.39 23.39
C THR A 200 0.94 -26.15 24.05
N VAL A 201 -0.32 -26.26 24.48
CA VAL A 201 -1.19 -25.18 24.93
C VAL A 201 -1.53 -25.45 26.41
N ASN A 202 -1.33 -24.48 27.30
CA ASN A 202 -1.46 -24.69 28.74
C ASN A 202 -2.94 -24.68 29.17
N THR A 203 -3.66 -25.75 28.78
CA THR A 203 -5.09 -25.87 29.00
C THR A 203 -5.38 -26.40 30.41
N GLU A 204 -5.82 -25.53 31.31
CA GLU A 204 -6.69 -25.97 32.41
C GLU A 204 -7.90 -26.71 31.78
N PRO A 205 -8.33 -27.88 32.30
CA PRO A 205 -9.57 -28.50 31.84
C PRO A 205 -10.69 -27.48 31.89
N LEU A 206 -11.69 -27.56 31.00
CA LEU A 206 -12.96 -26.84 31.17
C LEU A 206 -13.31 -26.80 32.67
N ARG A 207 -13.25 -25.61 33.29
CA ARG A 207 -13.20 -25.47 34.75
C ARG A 207 -14.37 -26.25 35.38
N GLN A 208 -14.13 -26.78 36.58
CA GLN A 208 -14.90 -27.82 37.30
C GLN A 208 -16.41 -27.56 37.54
N GLU A 209 -17.02 -26.48 37.01
CA GLU A 209 -18.37 -26.03 37.36
C GLU A 209 -19.46 -26.24 36.27
N GLY A 210 -19.11 -26.78 35.09
CA GLY A 210 -20.06 -27.27 34.06
C GLY A 210 -20.74 -26.19 33.20
N LEU A 211 -21.58 -26.60 32.22
CA LEU A 211 -22.40 -25.71 31.38
C LEU A 211 -23.46 -24.92 32.18
N THR A 212 -23.78 -23.71 31.75
CA THR A 212 -24.79 -22.82 32.36
C THR A 212 -25.97 -22.50 31.46
N GLU A 213 -25.73 -22.27 30.17
CA GLU A 213 -26.76 -21.91 29.19
C GLU A 213 -26.30 -22.25 27.77
N ILE A 214 -27.24 -22.64 26.91
CA ILE A 214 -27.03 -22.74 25.46
C ILE A 214 -28.00 -21.79 24.77
N HIS A 215 -27.55 -20.94 23.85
CA HIS A 215 -28.44 -19.99 23.18
C HIS A 215 -28.03 -19.65 21.75
N THR A 216 -28.96 -19.26 20.87
CA THR A 216 -28.67 -18.93 19.45
C THR A 216 -28.10 -17.52 19.21
N GLY A 217 -27.91 -16.76 20.30
CA GLY A 217 -27.28 -15.42 20.38
C GLY A 217 -27.92 -14.31 19.54
N GLU A 218 -27.45 -13.08 19.74
CA GLU A 218 -27.99 -11.92 19.03
C GLU A 218 -27.43 -11.87 17.61
N ARG A 219 -28.33 -11.93 16.63
CA ARG A 219 -28.12 -11.76 15.18
C ARG A 219 -27.65 -12.97 14.37
N PHE A 220 -27.78 -14.22 14.86
CA PHE A 220 -27.72 -15.39 13.97
C PHE A 220 -28.86 -15.26 12.95
N VAL A 221 -28.56 -15.51 11.68
CA VAL A 221 -29.53 -15.39 10.58
C VAL A 221 -29.46 -16.67 9.76
N GLY A 222 -30.41 -17.57 10.00
CA GLY A 222 -30.44 -18.92 9.43
C GLY A 222 -31.40 -19.85 10.16
N TYR A 223 -31.33 -21.11 9.76
CA TYR A 223 -32.14 -22.20 10.29
C TYR A 223 -31.24 -23.19 11.05
N LEU A 224 -31.72 -23.68 12.20
CA LEU A 224 -31.05 -24.71 13.00
C LEU A 224 -32.06 -25.81 13.33
N ASP A 225 -31.60 -27.04 13.33
CA ASP A 225 -32.45 -28.21 13.59
C ASP A 225 -31.67 -29.40 14.20
N ASP A 226 -32.38 -30.36 14.78
CA ASP A 226 -31.87 -31.62 15.35
C ASP A 226 -30.58 -31.45 16.21
N LEU A 227 -30.67 -30.56 17.20
CA LEU A 227 -29.60 -30.29 18.17
C LEU A 227 -29.48 -31.44 19.17
N ARG A 228 -28.30 -32.05 19.25
CA ARG A 228 -27.96 -33.18 20.12
C ARG A 228 -26.72 -32.88 20.94
N ILE A 229 -26.74 -33.26 22.21
CA ILE A 229 -25.62 -33.09 23.13
C ILE A 229 -25.30 -34.41 23.80
N TYR A 230 -24.04 -34.81 23.73
CA TYR A 230 -23.50 -36.01 24.32
C TYR A 230 -22.48 -35.67 25.39
N ASN A 231 -22.55 -36.32 26.55
CA ASN A 231 -21.60 -36.15 27.66
C ASN A 231 -20.27 -36.92 27.46
N LYS A 232 -19.98 -37.31 26.22
CA LYS A 232 -18.72 -37.91 25.79
C LYS A 232 -18.31 -37.39 24.42
N PRO A 233 -16.99 -37.36 24.10
CA PRO A 233 -16.51 -37.25 22.73
C PRO A 233 -17.04 -38.42 21.90
N LEU A 234 -17.73 -38.13 20.79
CA LEU A 234 -18.13 -39.13 19.81
C LEU A 234 -16.97 -39.50 18.87
N THR A 235 -17.05 -40.71 18.33
CA THR A 235 -16.15 -41.22 17.30
C THR A 235 -16.62 -40.86 15.89
N ASP A 236 -15.72 -40.92 14.90
CA ASP A 236 -16.05 -40.75 13.47
C ASP A 236 -17.24 -41.60 13.02
N ALA A 237 -17.27 -42.87 13.47
CA ALA A 237 -18.34 -43.79 13.12
C ALA A 237 -19.69 -43.38 13.72
N GLU A 238 -19.69 -42.82 14.93
CA GLU A 238 -20.90 -42.34 15.61
C GLU A 238 -21.44 -41.07 14.96
N VAL A 239 -20.59 -40.10 14.62
CA VAL A 239 -21.00 -38.87 13.91
C VAL A 239 -21.52 -39.20 12.51
N ARG A 240 -20.83 -40.10 11.80
CA ARG A 240 -21.26 -40.58 10.48
C ARG A 240 -22.60 -41.32 10.55
N ARG A 241 -22.87 -42.04 11.63
CA ARG A 241 -24.15 -42.70 11.87
C ARG A 241 -25.27 -41.66 11.99
N ILE A 242 -25.09 -40.63 12.85
CA ILE A 242 -26.06 -39.54 13.01
C ILE A 242 -26.39 -38.92 11.65
N TYR A 243 -25.35 -38.53 10.88
CA TYR A 243 -25.54 -37.96 9.55
C TYR A 243 -26.36 -38.86 8.62
N ASN A 244 -26.03 -40.15 8.56
CA ASN A 244 -26.73 -41.08 7.66
C ASN A 244 -28.18 -41.33 8.07
N GLU A 245 -28.49 -41.31 9.36
CA GLU A 245 -29.86 -41.48 9.87
C GLU A 245 -30.75 -40.26 9.59
N THR A 246 -30.19 -39.06 9.54
CA THR A 246 -30.97 -37.81 9.47
C THR A 246 -30.90 -37.11 8.11
N LYS A 247 -29.88 -37.35 7.28
CA LYS A 247 -29.64 -36.60 6.03
C LYS A 247 -30.82 -36.60 5.06
N ALA A 248 -31.66 -37.64 5.04
CA ALA A 248 -32.81 -37.71 4.14
C ALA A 248 -33.86 -36.64 4.45
N ILE A 249 -33.92 -36.15 5.69
CA ILE A 249 -34.80 -35.05 6.11
C ILE A 249 -34.37 -33.75 5.42
N TYR A 250 -33.07 -33.53 5.25
CA TYR A 250 -32.51 -32.25 4.82
C TYR A 250 -32.03 -32.23 3.35
N ALA A 251 -31.79 -33.40 2.76
CA ALA A 251 -31.23 -33.53 1.43
C ALA A 251 -32.09 -32.83 0.36
N GLY A 252 -31.45 -31.97 -0.46
CA GLY A 252 -32.08 -31.28 -1.57
C GLY A 252 -32.95 -30.07 -1.18
N ARG A 253 -32.93 -29.67 0.09
CA ARG A 253 -33.66 -28.51 0.59
C ARG A 253 -32.77 -27.28 0.60
N ARG A 254 -33.19 -26.25 -0.16
CA ARG A 254 -32.54 -24.94 -0.19
C ARG A 254 -33.49 -23.89 0.35
N ASP A 255 -33.18 -23.36 1.52
CA ASP A 255 -33.98 -22.30 2.11
C ASP A 255 -33.28 -20.96 1.87
N THR A 256 -33.73 -20.27 0.82
CA THR A 256 -33.25 -18.92 0.50
C THR A 256 -34.24 -17.92 1.08
N ASN A 257 -33.79 -17.01 1.94
CA ASN A 257 -34.59 -15.83 2.27
C ASN A 257 -34.65 -14.94 1.01
N PRO A 258 -35.80 -14.81 0.30
CA PRO A 258 -35.84 -14.24 -1.05
C PRO A 258 -35.84 -12.70 -1.09
N ALA A 259 -35.81 -12.02 0.05
CA ALA A 259 -35.91 -10.57 0.08
C ALA A 259 -34.54 -9.90 -0.09
N GLU A 260 -34.35 -9.29 -1.26
CA GLU A 260 -33.34 -8.28 -1.59
C GLU A 260 -31.91 -8.78 -1.83
N ARG A 261 -31.55 -8.96 -3.12
CA ARG A 261 -30.17 -8.77 -3.61
C ARG A 261 -30.08 -8.87 -5.14
N ARG A 262 -30.01 -7.71 -5.82
CA ARG A 262 -29.35 -7.61 -7.13
C ARG A 262 -28.06 -6.83 -6.92
N GLN A 263 -26.92 -7.43 -7.30
CA GLN A 263 -25.66 -6.70 -7.44
C GLN A 263 -25.78 -5.80 -8.67
N ASN A 264 -25.86 -4.49 -8.48
CA ASN A 264 -25.61 -3.55 -9.57
C ASN A 264 -24.10 -3.30 -9.62
N THR A 265 -23.36 -4.12 -10.38
CA THR A 265 -21.96 -3.86 -10.71
C THR A 265 -21.88 -3.04 -11.99
N TYR A 266 -20.91 -2.12 -12.07
CA TYR A 266 -20.71 -1.28 -13.24
C TYR A 266 -20.33 -2.14 -14.46
N LYS A 267 -21.08 -1.96 -15.56
CA LYS A 267 -20.76 -2.53 -16.88
C LYS A 267 -20.19 -1.44 -17.77
N TYR A 268 -19.13 -1.77 -18.51
CA TYR A 268 -18.50 -0.85 -19.45
C TYR A 268 -19.53 -0.28 -20.43
N GLN A 269 -19.44 1.01 -20.70
CA GLN A 269 -20.23 1.70 -21.70
C GLN A 269 -19.28 2.36 -22.69
N GLU A 270 -19.65 2.43 -23.97
CA GLU A 270 -18.75 2.97 -24.99
C GLU A 270 -18.41 4.45 -24.77
N ILE A 271 -19.30 5.21 -24.12
CA ILE A 271 -19.01 6.59 -23.72
C ILE A 271 -17.83 6.69 -22.73
N ASP A 272 -17.56 5.62 -21.97
CA ASP A 272 -16.48 5.55 -20.99
C ASP A 272 -15.13 5.18 -21.63
N ARG A 273 -15.04 4.98 -22.96
CA ARG A 273 -13.84 4.46 -23.64
C ARG A 273 -12.55 5.16 -23.26
N THR A 274 -12.55 6.49 -23.24
CA THR A 274 -11.36 7.30 -22.93
C THR A 274 -11.01 7.26 -21.44
N LEU A 275 -11.99 7.23 -20.54
CA LEU A 275 -11.77 7.02 -19.09
C LEU A 275 -11.19 5.62 -18.83
N TYR A 276 -11.76 4.60 -19.47
CA TYR A 276 -11.40 3.19 -19.27
C TYR A 276 -10.03 2.84 -19.84
N LYS A 277 -9.61 3.46 -20.94
CA LYS A 277 -8.26 3.24 -21.50
C LYS A 277 -7.14 3.85 -20.65
N ALA A 278 -7.46 4.83 -19.78
CA ALA A 278 -6.48 5.55 -18.95
C ALA A 278 -5.26 6.05 -19.77
N TRP A 279 -4.04 5.56 -19.50
CA TRP A 279 -2.83 5.93 -20.23
C TRP A 279 -2.52 5.03 -21.45
N LEU A 280 -3.35 4.04 -21.76
CA LEU A 280 -3.20 3.20 -22.95
C LEU A 280 -4.16 3.64 -24.06
N GLN A 281 -4.16 4.95 -24.36
CA GLN A 281 -4.98 5.50 -25.45
C GLN A 281 -4.49 5.02 -26.82
N PHE A 282 -3.16 4.94 -26.97
CA PHE A 282 -2.44 4.73 -28.22
C PHE A 282 -2.76 5.80 -29.28
N ASP A 283 -2.82 7.06 -28.84
CA ASP A 283 -3.01 8.19 -29.73
C ASP A 283 -1.80 8.37 -30.68
N PRO A 284 -2.02 8.84 -31.92
CA PRO A 284 -0.94 9.08 -32.88
C PRO A 284 0.13 10.04 -32.32
N PRO A 285 1.42 9.79 -32.58
CA PRO A 285 2.48 10.70 -32.14
C PRO A 285 2.39 12.05 -32.85
N ALA A 286 2.77 13.11 -32.13
CA ALA A 286 2.76 14.52 -32.57
C ALA A 286 3.43 14.73 -33.95
N THR A 287 4.60 14.11 -34.13
CA THR A 287 5.35 14.09 -35.38
C THR A 287 5.13 12.75 -36.07
N LYS A 288 4.51 12.77 -37.25
CA LYS A 288 4.45 11.58 -38.12
C LYS A 288 5.86 11.23 -38.57
N GLN A 289 6.46 10.25 -37.91
CA GLN A 289 7.81 9.81 -38.23
C GLN A 289 7.87 9.26 -39.66
N HIS A 290 8.95 9.57 -40.37
CA HIS A 290 9.30 8.97 -41.66
C HIS A 290 9.51 7.43 -41.58
N SER A 291 9.39 6.85 -40.39
CA SER A 291 9.82 5.50 -40.02
C SER A 291 8.65 4.53 -39.73
N GLN A 292 7.38 4.92 -39.95
CA GLN A 292 6.20 4.06 -39.71
C GLN A 292 6.24 2.73 -40.49
N ASP A 293 7.00 2.66 -41.58
CA ASP A 293 7.20 1.44 -42.36
C ASP A 293 7.89 0.32 -41.57
N LEU A 294 8.68 0.64 -40.53
CA LEU A 294 9.29 -0.33 -39.62
C LEU A 294 8.25 -1.18 -38.89
N PHE A 295 7.05 -0.63 -38.67
CA PHE A 295 5.99 -1.25 -37.89
C PHE A 295 5.08 -2.15 -38.73
N LYS A 296 5.22 -2.20 -40.06
CA LYS A 296 4.36 -3.00 -40.95
C LYS A 296 4.48 -4.51 -40.75
N ASN A 297 5.62 -4.94 -40.22
CA ASN A 297 5.92 -6.34 -39.99
C ASN A 297 6.41 -6.51 -38.55
N ILE A 298 5.66 -7.26 -37.75
CA ILE A 298 6.01 -7.63 -36.38
C ILE A 298 6.36 -9.11 -36.37
N VAL A 299 7.49 -9.46 -35.79
CA VAL A 299 7.91 -10.84 -35.60
C VAL A 299 7.98 -11.12 -34.11
N ALA A 300 7.00 -11.85 -33.59
CA ALA A 300 7.02 -12.39 -32.24
C ALA A 300 7.45 -13.85 -32.36
N GLU A 301 8.75 -14.14 -32.23
CA GLU A 301 9.24 -15.47 -32.56
C GLU A 301 8.91 -16.52 -31.48
N GLY A 302 8.46 -17.70 -31.94
CA GLY A 302 8.19 -18.87 -31.11
C GLY A 302 6.79 -18.91 -30.47
N ALA A 303 6.41 -20.05 -29.89
CA ALA A 303 5.06 -20.29 -29.36
C ALA A 303 4.82 -19.79 -27.92
N ASN A 304 5.75 -19.02 -27.33
CA ASN A 304 5.62 -18.54 -25.96
C ASN A 304 4.50 -17.48 -25.85
N SER A 305 3.50 -17.71 -24.98
CA SER A 305 2.30 -16.85 -24.92
C SER A 305 2.61 -15.41 -24.52
N THR A 306 3.57 -15.19 -23.62
CA THR A 306 4.00 -13.84 -23.19
C THR A 306 4.63 -13.06 -24.35
N VAL A 307 5.49 -13.68 -25.17
CA VAL A 307 6.06 -13.04 -26.37
C VAL A 307 4.99 -12.77 -27.43
N GLN A 308 4.05 -13.70 -27.63
CA GLN A 308 2.91 -13.51 -28.53
C GLN A 308 1.98 -12.38 -28.06
N MET A 309 1.80 -12.25 -26.74
CA MET A 309 1.03 -11.15 -26.15
C MET A 309 1.71 -9.81 -26.41
N ALA A 310 3.03 -9.71 -26.25
CA ALA A 310 3.79 -8.51 -26.61
C ALA A 310 3.56 -8.10 -28.08
N GLY A 311 3.61 -9.07 -29.01
CA GLY A 311 3.28 -8.82 -30.41
C GLY A 311 1.85 -8.32 -30.62
N SER A 312 0.87 -8.91 -29.92
CA SER A 312 -0.54 -8.52 -29.99
C SER A 312 -0.81 -7.11 -29.44
N GLU A 313 -0.09 -6.70 -28.40
CA GLU A 313 -0.15 -5.33 -27.87
C GLU A 313 0.41 -4.33 -28.87
N LEU A 314 1.54 -4.65 -29.50
CA LEU A 314 2.14 -3.80 -30.51
C LEU A 314 1.25 -3.66 -31.75
N VAL A 315 0.56 -4.74 -32.17
CA VAL A 315 -0.45 -4.68 -33.24
C VAL A 315 -1.54 -3.66 -32.90
N GLN A 316 -2.14 -3.76 -31.71
CA GLN A 316 -3.19 -2.82 -31.26
C GLN A 316 -2.70 -1.38 -31.20
N ALA A 317 -1.47 -1.16 -30.71
CA ALA A 317 -0.89 0.16 -30.63
C ALA A 317 -0.61 0.75 -32.02
N VAL A 318 -0.07 -0.03 -32.96
CA VAL A 318 0.20 0.38 -34.35
C VAL A 318 -1.08 0.71 -35.10
N GLU A 319 -2.13 -0.10 -34.93
CA GLU A 319 -3.45 0.16 -35.54
C GLU A 319 -4.01 1.52 -35.08
N SER A 320 -3.91 1.81 -33.78
CA SER A 320 -4.40 3.05 -33.20
C SER A 320 -3.54 4.26 -33.58
N MET A 321 -2.21 4.14 -33.52
CA MET A 321 -1.27 5.24 -33.77
C MET A 321 -1.15 5.59 -35.26
N PHE A 322 -1.15 4.59 -36.15
CA PHE A 322 -0.81 4.78 -37.57
C PHE A 322 -1.94 4.45 -38.54
N GLY A 323 -3.04 3.84 -38.08
CA GLY A 323 -4.23 3.59 -38.91
C GLY A 323 -4.06 2.45 -39.92
N PHE A 324 -3.12 1.52 -39.71
CA PHE A 324 -2.99 0.29 -40.49
C PHE A 324 -2.75 -0.92 -39.58
N THR A 325 -3.21 -2.09 -40.02
CA THR A 325 -2.95 -3.36 -39.32
C THR A 325 -1.62 -3.95 -39.77
N PRO A 326 -0.64 -4.12 -38.87
CA PRO A 326 0.63 -4.76 -39.21
C PRO A 326 0.46 -6.27 -39.39
N SER A 327 1.32 -6.89 -40.20
CA SER A 327 1.41 -8.35 -40.25
C SER A 327 2.19 -8.87 -39.04
N ILE A 328 1.74 -9.96 -38.44
CA ILE A 328 2.43 -10.66 -37.34
C ILE A 328 2.88 -12.05 -37.81
N SER A 329 4.11 -12.44 -37.46
CA SER A 329 4.68 -13.75 -37.81
C SER A 329 5.43 -14.37 -36.62
N GLU A 330 5.45 -15.70 -36.57
CA GLU A 330 6.19 -16.49 -35.57
C GLU A 330 7.64 -16.81 -35.97
N THR A 331 8.07 -16.44 -37.19
CA THR A 331 9.41 -16.75 -37.71
C THR A 331 9.96 -15.65 -38.62
N VAL A 332 11.26 -15.34 -38.53
CA VAL A 332 11.98 -14.54 -39.52
C VAL A 332 12.31 -15.43 -40.74
N PRO A 333 11.56 -15.29 -41.84
CA PRO A 333 12.11 -14.53 -42.95
C PRO A 333 11.09 -13.54 -43.51
N VAL A 334 10.95 -12.39 -42.86
CA VAL A 334 10.19 -11.25 -43.41
C VAL A 334 11.15 -10.29 -44.11
N THR A 335 10.98 -10.08 -45.42
CA THR A 335 11.78 -9.13 -46.21
C THR A 335 11.33 -7.69 -45.94
N GLY A 336 12.29 -6.79 -45.70
CA GLY A 336 12.04 -5.36 -45.47
C GLY A 336 12.07 -4.95 -43.98
N PRO A 337 11.71 -3.68 -43.69
CA PRO A 337 11.63 -3.11 -42.34
C PRO A 337 10.69 -3.91 -41.44
N LYS A 338 11.09 -4.15 -40.19
CA LYS A 338 10.36 -5.00 -39.24
C LYS A 338 10.69 -4.71 -37.79
N ILE A 339 9.86 -5.22 -36.90
CA ILE A 339 10.10 -5.30 -35.45
C ILE A 339 10.29 -6.76 -35.07
N ILE A 340 11.31 -7.07 -34.28
CA ILE A 340 11.61 -8.43 -33.81
C ILE A 340 11.50 -8.44 -32.29
N LEU A 341 10.65 -9.30 -31.75
CA LEU A 341 10.37 -9.46 -30.32
C LEU A 341 10.78 -10.87 -29.89
N GLY A 342 11.54 -11.00 -28.80
CA GLY A 342 11.82 -12.31 -28.25
C GLY A 342 12.98 -12.37 -27.25
N THR A 343 13.42 -13.58 -26.98
CA THR A 343 14.56 -13.91 -26.11
C THR A 343 15.51 -14.83 -26.86
N VAL A 344 16.67 -15.16 -26.26
CA VAL A 344 17.57 -16.18 -26.82
C VAL A 344 16.92 -17.57 -26.90
N GLU A 345 15.91 -17.86 -26.06
CA GLU A 345 15.20 -19.14 -26.06
C GLU A 345 14.11 -19.18 -27.13
N THR A 346 13.40 -18.07 -27.34
CA THR A 346 12.25 -18.00 -28.24
C THR A 346 12.60 -17.60 -29.67
N SER A 347 13.74 -16.91 -29.87
CA SER A 347 14.16 -16.37 -31.16
C SER A 347 15.57 -16.83 -31.55
N ASN A 348 15.69 -17.50 -32.70
CA ASN A 348 17.01 -17.86 -33.26
C ASN A 348 17.75 -16.62 -33.74
N TRP A 349 17.04 -15.65 -34.32
CA TRP A 349 17.65 -14.42 -34.83
C TRP A 349 18.30 -13.61 -33.72
N ILE A 350 17.61 -13.47 -32.57
CA ILE A 350 18.14 -12.80 -31.37
C ILE A 350 19.30 -13.59 -30.77
N ARG A 351 19.20 -14.93 -30.69
CA ARG A 351 20.27 -15.80 -30.18
C ARG A 351 21.58 -15.59 -30.94
N ASP A 352 21.51 -15.54 -32.27
CA ASP A 352 22.68 -15.36 -33.14
C ASP A 352 23.34 -13.98 -32.99
N ARG A 353 22.63 -13.00 -32.41
CA ARG A 353 23.06 -11.60 -32.22
C ARG A 353 23.14 -11.18 -30.77
N ALA A 354 23.17 -12.15 -29.84
CA ALA A 354 23.14 -11.87 -28.41
C ALA A 354 24.27 -10.94 -27.95
N ALA A 355 25.47 -11.06 -28.56
CA ALA A 355 26.61 -10.21 -28.26
C ALA A 355 26.42 -8.76 -28.75
N ASP A 356 25.89 -8.55 -29.97
CA ASP A 356 25.67 -7.21 -30.54
C ASP A 356 24.54 -6.45 -29.83
N LEU A 357 23.56 -7.20 -29.34
CA LEU A 357 22.47 -6.73 -28.49
C LEU A 357 22.88 -6.58 -27.02
N GLN A 358 24.07 -7.04 -26.64
CA GLN A 358 24.60 -7.00 -25.26
C GLN A 358 23.65 -7.62 -24.23
N LEU A 359 23.05 -8.78 -24.58
CA LEU A 359 22.05 -9.44 -23.74
C LEU A 359 22.62 -9.96 -22.40
N ASP A 360 23.95 -10.09 -22.30
CA ASP A 360 24.66 -10.42 -21.06
C ASP A 360 24.56 -9.32 -19.99
N ARG A 361 24.19 -8.10 -20.39
CA ARG A 361 23.97 -6.96 -19.49
C ARG A 361 22.53 -6.85 -18.97
N ILE A 362 21.61 -7.70 -19.46
CA ILE A 362 20.22 -7.69 -18.99
C ILE A 362 20.14 -8.39 -17.64
N GLU A 363 19.49 -7.75 -16.68
CA GLU A 363 19.23 -8.27 -15.34
C GLU A 363 17.73 -8.49 -15.14
N GLY A 364 17.36 -9.60 -14.48
CA GLY A 364 15.98 -9.90 -14.13
C GLY A 364 15.02 -9.86 -15.33
N ASP A 365 13.99 -9.03 -15.23
CA ASP A 365 13.00 -8.75 -16.26
C ASP A 365 13.31 -7.50 -17.11
N GLY A 366 14.59 -7.11 -17.19
CA GLY A 366 15.09 -6.06 -18.09
C GLY A 366 15.04 -6.42 -19.58
N PHE A 367 15.37 -5.43 -20.42
CA PHE A 367 15.29 -5.56 -21.88
C PHE A 367 16.24 -4.62 -22.62
N VAL A 368 16.41 -4.90 -23.91
CA VAL A 368 17.08 -4.03 -24.88
C VAL A 368 16.10 -3.63 -25.99
N ILE A 369 16.12 -2.36 -26.39
CA ILE A 369 15.49 -1.86 -27.63
C ILE A 369 16.59 -1.31 -28.53
N LYS A 370 16.78 -1.89 -29.71
CA LYS A 370 17.89 -1.51 -30.60
C LYS A 370 17.48 -1.46 -32.06
N ALA A 371 17.85 -0.37 -32.74
CA ALA A 371 17.76 -0.29 -34.19
C ALA A 371 19.01 -0.90 -34.83
N MET A 372 18.85 -1.99 -35.59
CA MET A 372 19.96 -2.63 -36.31
C MET A 372 19.47 -3.43 -37.52
N GLU A 373 20.30 -3.56 -38.55
CA GLU A 373 20.02 -4.37 -39.75
C GLU A 373 18.64 -4.07 -40.42
N GLY A 374 18.17 -2.81 -40.33
CA GLY A 374 16.86 -2.42 -40.87
C GLY A 374 15.66 -2.94 -40.04
N ALA A 375 15.88 -3.33 -38.78
CA ALA A 375 14.87 -3.74 -37.84
C ALA A 375 14.97 -2.94 -36.52
N ILE A 376 13.86 -2.87 -35.79
CA ILE A 376 13.87 -2.55 -34.35
C ILE A 376 13.75 -3.87 -33.60
N VAL A 377 14.66 -4.12 -32.67
CA VAL A 377 14.67 -5.35 -31.87
C VAL A 377 14.28 -5.00 -30.45
N VAL A 378 13.31 -5.74 -29.89
CA VAL A 378 13.02 -5.75 -28.45
C VAL A 378 13.39 -7.13 -27.91
N ALA A 379 14.47 -7.19 -27.14
CA ALA A 379 15.00 -8.43 -26.60
C ALA A 379 14.99 -8.42 -25.07
N GLY A 380 14.47 -9.47 -24.45
CA GLY A 380 14.50 -9.67 -23.00
C GLY A 380 15.39 -10.85 -22.61
N GLY A 381 15.88 -10.86 -21.36
CA GLY A 381 16.53 -12.04 -20.76
C GLY A 381 15.53 -13.17 -20.50
N ILE A 382 14.29 -12.80 -20.20
CA ILE A 382 13.13 -13.68 -20.05
C ILE A 382 11.92 -13.09 -20.80
N PRO A 383 10.86 -13.87 -21.08
CA PRO A 383 9.69 -13.38 -21.82
C PRO A 383 9.02 -12.13 -21.22
N ALA A 384 9.02 -11.98 -19.89
CA ALA A 384 8.48 -10.78 -19.22
C ALA A 384 9.17 -9.49 -19.69
N GLY A 385 10.50 -9.51 -19.87
CA GLY A 385 11.25 -8.34 -20.36
C GLY A 385 10.84 -7.93 -21.77
N VAL A 386 10.40 -8.86 -22.62
CA VAL A 386 9.89 -8.55 -23.97
C VAL A 386 8.58 -7.76 -23.91
N VAL A 387 7.67 -8.10 -22.99
CA VAL A 387 6.43 -7.35 -22.77
C VAL A 387 6.73 -5.94 -22.24
N PHE A 388 7.59 -5.82 -21.22
CA PHE A 388 7.96 -4.51 -20.66
C PHE A 388 8.67 -3.63 -21.70
N GLY A 389 9.60 -4.20 -22.47
CA GLY A 389 10.29 -3.50 -23.54
C GLY A 389 9.37 -3.10 -24.69
N THR A 390 8.32 -3.87 -24.96
CA THR A 390 7.31 -3.50 -25.97
C THR A 390 6.48 -2.30 -25.51
N PHE A 391 6.09 -2.24 -24.24
CA PHE A 391 5.41 -1.05 -23.71
C PHE A 391 6.34 0.17 -23.63
N ASP A 392 7.62 -0.01 -23.33
CA ASP A 392 8.62 1.06 -23.40
C ASP A 392 8.81 1.58 -24.84
N LEU A 393 8.89 0.68 -25.83
CA LEU A 393 8.90 1.04 -27.25
C LEU A 393 7.68 1.88 -27.61
N ILE A 394 6.47 1.41 -27.26
CA ILE A 394 5.23 2.15 -27.54
C ILE A 394 5.27 3.54 -26.89
N ARG A 395 5.65 3.63 -25.61
CA ARG A 395 5.79 4.91 -24.90
C ARG A 395 6.77 5.84 -25.60
N ARG A 396 7.97 5.39 -25.94
CA ARG A 396 9.01 6.19 -26.62
C ARG A 396 8.56 6.74 -27.96
N ILE A 397 7.81 5.94 -28.73
CA ILE A 397 7.21 6.37 -29.99
C ILE A 397 6.12 7.42 -29.76
N GLN A 398 5.24 7.21 -28.77
CA GLN A 398 4.16 8.17 -28.45
C GLN A 398 4.71 9.53 -28.02
N ILE A 399 5.83 9.59 -27.31
CA ILE A 399 6.50 10.84 -26.91
C ILE A 399 7.41 11.42 -28.02
N GLY A 400 7.46 10.79 -29.20
CA GLY A 400 8.10 11.33 -30.39
C GLY A 400 9.58 10.96 -30.62
N GLN A 401 10.16 10.02 -29.86
CA GLN A 401 11.56 9.61 -30.06
C GLN A 401 11.76 8.85 -31.37
N ASP A 402 12.83 9.17 -32.12
CA ASP A 402 13.12 8.52 -33.41
C ASP A 402 13.50 7.04 -33.24
N PRO A 403 12.70 6.10 -33.80
CA PRO A 403 12.97 4.67 -33.70
C PRO A 403 14.31 4.24 -34.28
N LEU A 404 14.88 4.99 -35.23
CA LEU A 404 16.16 4.65 -35.83
C LEU A 404 17.35 5.01 -34.93
N ALA A 405 17.13 5.79 -33.87
CA ALA A 405 18.16 6.19 -32.92
C ALA A 405 18.19 5.30 -31.65
N PHE A 406 17.32 4.28 -31.55
CA PHE A 406 17.24 3.45 -30.35
C PHE A 406 18.50 2.58 -30.15
N ASP A 407 19.15 2.80 -29.01
CA ASP A 407 20.15 1.91 -28.39
C ASP A 407 19.91 1.93 -26.87
N VAL A 408 18.88 1.21 -26.45
CA VAL A 408 18.27 1.27 -25.12
C VAL A 408 18.55 -0.05 -24.40
N LEU A 409 19.21 -0.02 -23.23
CA LEU A 409 19.26 -1.13 -22.26
C LEU A 409 18.61 -0.68 -20.94
N GLU A 410 17.51 -1.32 -20.54
CA GLU A 410 16.80 -1.02 -19.30
C GLU A 410 16.82 -2.24 -18.37
N ASN A 411 17.24 -2.02 -17.12
CA ASN A 411 17.14 -3.00 -16.04
C ASN A 411 16.33 -2.38 -14.88
N PRO A 412 15.32 -3.08 -14.34
CA PRO A 412 14.57 -2.57 -13.21
C PRO A 412 15.41 -2.58 -11.94
N GLN A 413 15.31 -1.52 -11.15
CA GLN A 413 16.07 -1.37 -9.90
C GLN A 413 15.43 -2.13 -8.73
N VAL A 414 14.10 -2.25 -8.69
CA VAL A 414 13.38 -3.00 -7.66
C VAL A 414 12.96 -4.38 -8.20
N PRO A 415 13.41 -5.50 -7.61
CA PRO A 415 13.06 -6.85 -8.07
C PRO A 415 11.57 -7.19 -8.00
N ILE A 416 10.90 -6.92 -6.87
CA ILE A 416 9.46 -7.20 -6.69
C ILE A 416 8.69 -5.89 -6.75
N ARG A 417 7.90 -5.71 -7.80
CA ARG A 417 7.09 -4.51 -8.04
C ARG A 417 5.65 -4.97 -8.04
N MET A 418 5.02 -4.92 -6.86
CA MET A 418 3.72 -5.53 -6.59
C MET A 418 2.58 -4.51 -6.49
N VAL A 419 1.46 -4.78 -7.14
CA VAL A 419 0.17 -4.18 -6.75
C VAL A 419 -0.58 -5.14 -5.83
N ALA A 420 -0.92 -4.67 -4.62
CA ALA A 420 -1.64 -5.43 -3.61
C ALA A 420 -3.06 -4.87 -3.45
N HIS A 421 -4.09 -5.67 -3.72
CA HIS A 421 -5.49 -5.24 -3.60
C HIS A 421 -6.04 -5.49 -2.21
N TRP A 422 -6.68 -4.48 -1.64
CA TRP A 422 -7.44 -4.59 -0.40
C TRP A 422 -8.93 -4.63 -0.73
N SER A 423 -9.31 -5.68 -1.46
CA SER A 423 -10.69 -5.93 -1.83
C SER A 423 -11.02 -7.43 -1.81
N TYR A 424 -12.27 -7.75 -1.52
CA TYR A 424 -12.81 -9.10 -1.62
C TYR A 424 -13.26 -9.40 -3.04
N PHE A 425 -12.99 -10.61 -3.53
CA PHE A 425 -13.52 -11.03 -4.83
C PHE A 425 -15.05 -10.99 -4.81
N ARG A 426 -15.64 -10.47 -5.89
CA ARG A 426 -17.09 -10.45 -6.09
C ARG A 426 -17.60 -11.80 -6.60
N GLY A 427 -18.91 -12.00 -6.50
CA GLY A 427 -19.62 -13.04 -7.25
C GLY A 427 -19.83 -14.34 -6.47
N LEU A 428 -19.79 -14.28 -5.13
CA LEU A 428 -20.25 -15.38 -4.28
C LEU A 428 -21.75 -15.26 -4.02
N PHE A 429 -22.40 -16.41 -3.85
CA PHE A 429 -23.83 -16.46 -3.53
C PHE A 429 -24.12 -15.69 -2.24
N GLY A 430 -25.08 -14.76 -2.27
CA GLY A 430 -25.44 -13.94 -1.11
C GLY A 430 -24.69 -12.63 -0.94
N ASP A 431 -23.75 -12.26 -1.81
CA ASP A 431 -22.99 -11.02 -1.67
C ASP A 431 -23.90 -9.76 -1.61
N ARG A 432 -23.89 -9.05 -0.47
CA ARG A 432 -24.46 -7.69 -0.37
C ARG A 432 -23.40 -6.67 -0.77
N TRP A 433 -23.78 -5.68 -1.57
CA TRP A 433 -23.04 -4.41 -1.59
C TRP A 433 -23.14 -3.79 -0.20
N ARG A 434 -22.03 -3.74 0.55
CA ARG A 434 -22.01 -3.22 1.92
C ARG A 434 -21.64 -1.74 2.02
N GLY A 435 -21.28 -1.12 0.89
CA GLY A 435 -20.74 0.24 0.84
C GLY A 435 -19.29 0.29 1.32
N GLY A 436 -18.43 0.94 0.54
CA GLY A 436 -16.98 1.04 0.79
C GLY A 436 -16.14 0.28 -0.25
N GLY A 437 -14.90 0.73 -0.48
CA GLY A 437 -14.04 0.22 -1.57
C GLY A 437 -13.67 -1.27 -1.49
N ARG A 438 -13.65 -1.87 -0.29
CA ARG A 438 -13.18 -3.26 -0.11
C ARG A 438 -14.17 -4.33 -0.56
N ASP A 439 -15.48 -4.07 -0.57
CA ASP A 439 -16.50 -5.04 -0.99
C ASP A 439 -16.85 -4.89 -2.50
N ASP A 440 -16.14 -4.06 -3.26
CA ASP A 440 -16.41 -3.73 -4.66
C ASP A 440 -15.15 -3.90 -5.53
N SER A 441 -14.52 -5.09 -5.48
CA SER A 441 -13.28 -5.41 -6.19
C SER A 441 -13.47 -5.46 -7.70
N ILE A 442 -12.43 -5.17 -8.50
CA ILE A 442 -12.46 -5.50 -9.94
C ILE A 442 -12.43 -7.01 -10.19
N PHE A 443 -11.94 -7.82 -9.24
CA PHE A 443 -11.87 -9.27 -9.37
C PHE A 443 -13.21 -9.92 -9.00
N SER A 444 -13.63 -10.90 -9.78
CA SER A 444 -14.87 -11.64 -9.59
C SER A 444 -14.65 -13.12 -9.86
N TRP A 445 -15.04 -13.97 -8.91
CA TRP A 445 -14.99 -15.41 -9.07
C TRP A 445 -15.88 -15.87 -10.23
N GLU A 446 -17.05 -15.26 -10.39
CA GLU A 446 -17.97 -15.59 -11.48
C GLU A 446 -17.44 -15.19 -12.85
N GLU A 447 -16.79 -14.02 -12.97
CA GLU A 447 -16.18 -13.56 -14.23
C GLU A 447 -15.02 -14.50 -14.64
N LEU A 448 -14.19 -14.95 -13.69
CA LEU A 448 -13.15 -15.95 -13.93
C LEU A 448 -13.73 -17.33 -14.31
N ARG A 449 -14.79 -17.76 -13.63
CA ARG A 449 -15.45 -19.05 -13.88
C ARG A 449 -16.06 -19.11 -15.28
N THR A 450 -16.82 -18.07 -15.65
CA THR A 450 -17.52 -17.95 -16.94
C THR A 450 -16.59 -17.56 -18.10
N GLY A 451 -15.44 -16.95 -17.80
CA GLY A 451 -14.46 -16.52 -18.79
C GLY A 451 -14.60 -15.06 -19.26
N ASP A 452 -15.52 -14.28 -18.67
CA ASP A 452 -15.68 -12.83 -18.92
C ASP A 452 -14.55 -12.01 -18.26
N THR A 453 -13.33 -12.24 -18.71
CA THR A 453 -12.10 -11.79 -18.05
C THR A 453 -11.52 -10.50 -18.63
N LYS A 454 -12.21 -9.84 -19.57
CA LYS A 454 -11.68 -8.68 -20.30
C LYS A 454 -11.21 -7.57 -19.35
N ARG A 455 -12.01 -7.23 -18.33
CA ARG A 455 -11.65 -6.19 -17.36
C ARG A 455 -10.41 -6.55 -16.54
N ILE A 456 -10.33 -7.80 -16.09
CA ILE A 456 -9.17 -8.30 -15.34
C ILE A 456 -7.92 -8.25 -16.22
N ARG A 457 -8.02 -8.69 -17.48
CA ARG A 457 -6.93 -8.66 -18.46
C ARG A 457 -6.48 -7.23 -18.78
N ASP A 458 -7.42 -6.32 -19.00
CA ASP A 458 -7.13 -4.91 -19.27
C ASP A 458 -6.44 -4.24 -18.07
N TRP A 459 -6.82 -4.62 -16.84
CA TRP A 459 -6.16 -4.14 -15.62
C TRP A 459 -4.71 -4.63 -15.52
N VAL A 460 -4.49 -5.94 -15.68
CA VAL A 460 -3.15 -6.54 -15.68
C VAL A 460 -2.28 -5.93 -16.78
N ARG A 461 -2.85 -5.69 -17.97
CA ARG A 461 -2.19 -4.98 -19.08
C ARG A 461 -1.72 -3.58 -18.69
N MET A 462 -2.58 -2.79 -18.03
CA MET A 462 -2.21 -1.45 -17.55
C MET A 462 -1.06 -1.50 -16.54
N LEU A 463 -1.07 -2.48 -15.64
CA LEU A 463 0.00 -2.65 -14.67
C LEU A 463 1.35 -2.98 -15.35
N ALA A 464 1.35 -3.90 -16.31
CA ALA A 464 2.58 -4.25 -17.02
C ALA A 464 3.17 -3.08 -17.81
N SER A 465 2.33 -2.21 -18.39
CA SER A 465 2.81 -1.09 -19.22
C SER A 465 3.60 -0.02 -18.48
N CYS A 466 3.46 0.05 -17.16
CA CYS A 466 4.24 0.92 -16.29
C CYS A 466 5.26 0.17 -15.41
N GLY A 467 5.45 -1.14 -15.63
CA GLY A 467 6.56 -1.90 -15.06
C GLY A 467 6.25 -2.75 -13.83
N TRP A 468 4.98 -2.89 -13.42
CA TRP A 468 4.61 -3.83 -12.34
C TRP A 468 4.82 -5.28 -12.78
N ASN A 469 5.40 -6.11 -11.93
CA ASN A 469 5.67 -7.54 -12.22
C ASN A 469 5.08 -8.51 -11.18
N ALA A 470 4.33 -8.01 -10.20
CA ALA A 470 3.66 -8.82 -9.21
C ALA A 470 2.24 -8.31 -8.91
N LEU A 471 1.31 -9.21 -8.64
CA LEU A 471 -0.07 -8.90 -8.28
C LEU A 471 -0.51 -9.77 -7.11
N CYS A 472 -0.98 -9.16 -6.03
CA CYS A 472 -1.77 -9.85 -5.01
C CYS A 472 -3.21 -9.36 -5.07
N PRO A 473 -4.17 -10.15 -5.61
CA PRO A 473 -5.53 -9.70 -5.82
C PRO A 473 -6.42 -9.84 -4.58
N SER A 474 -5.96 -10.58 -3.56
CA SER A 474 -6.71 -10.93 -2.36
C SER A 474 -6.51 -9.91 -1.23
N GLU A 475 -7.59 -9.58 -0.52
CA GLU A 475 -7.54 -8.82 0.74
C GLU A 475 -6.53 -9.40 1.74
N ILE A 476 -5.74 -8.50 2.34
CA ILE A 476 -4.71 -8.83 3.32
C ILE A 476 -5.24 -9.21 4.69
N ASN A 477 -6.42 -8.72 5.05
CA ASN A 477 -7.14 -9.22 6.22
C ASN A 477 -7.81 -10.50 5.80
N TRP A 478 -7.27 -11.63 6.28
CA TRP A 478 -7.75 -12.92 5.83
C TRP A 478 -9.24 -13.06 6.11
N HIS A 479 -9.97 -13.45 5.08
CA HIS A 479 -11.39 -13.73 5.12
C HIS A 479 -11.64 -14.94 4.23
N TYR A 480 -12.47 -15.88 4.68
CA TYR A 480 -12.68 -17.15 4.00
C TYR A 480 -13.13 -17.00 2.52
N ARG A 481 -13.83 -15.90 2.19
CA ARG A 481 -14.26 -15.54 0.81
C ARG A 481 -13.12 -15.49 -0.21
N ASN A 482 -11.89 -15.25 0.25
CA ASN A 482 -10.70 -15.21 -0.58
C ASN A 482 -9.86 -16.49 -0.43
N ASN A 483 -10.44 -17.59 0.05
CA ASN A 483 -9.77 -18.88 0.11
C ASN A 483 -9.57 -19.44 -1.30
N PHE A 484 -8.34 -19.37 -1.80
CA PHE A 484 -7.99 -19.82 -3.14
C PHE A 484 -8.18 -21.33 -3.34
N LEU A 485 -8.16 -22.14 -2.27
CA LEU A 485 -8.31 -23.60 -2.39
C LEU A 485 -9.69 -24.00 -2.93
N ASP A 486 -10.72 -23.18 -2.68
CA ASP A 486 -12.08 -23.42 -3.20
C ASP A 486 -12.25 -22.95 -4.65
N HIS A 487 -11.23 -22.30 -5.21
CA HIS A 487 -11.28 -21.58 -6.49
C HIS A 487 -10.01 -21.80 -7.34
N LEU A 488 -9.38 -22.98 -7.24
CA LEU A 488 -8.10 -23.25 -7.91
C LEU A 488 -8.17 -23.09 -9.44
N ASP A 489 -9.30 -23.43 -10.06
CA ASP A 489 -9.50 -23.26 -11.51
C ASP A 489 -9.54 -21.77 -11.89
N GLU A 490 -10.23 -20.94 -11.11
CA GLU A 490 -10.26 -19.49 -11.29
C GLU A 490 -8.91 -18.83 -11.00
N VAL A 491 -8.18 -19.34 -10.01
CA VAL A 491 -6.82 -18.87 -9.64
C VAL A 491 -5.82 -19.18 -10.74
N GLU A 492 -5.86 -20.37 -11.35
CA GLU A 492 -5.03 -20.74 -12.49
C GLU A 492 -5.31 -19.81 -13.69
N LYS A 493 -6.58 -19.58 -14.03
CA LYS A 493 -6.94 -18.62 -15.09
C LYS A 493 -6.43 -17.21 -14.81
N LEU A 494 -6.50 -16.75 -13.56
CA LEU A 494 -5.97 -15.44 -13.20
C LEU A 494 -4.44 -15.41 -13.32
N ALA A 495 -3.76 -16.49 -12.93
CA ALA A 495 -2.31 -16.62 -13.09
C ALA A 495 -1.91 -16.61 -14.57
N ASP A 496 -2.66 -17.29 -15.45
CA ASP A 496 -2.45 -17.27 -16.90
C ASP A 496 -2.54 -15.85 -17.46
N ILE A 497 -3.57 -15.10 -17.06
CA ILE A 497 -3.72 -13.68 -17.44
C ILE A 497 -2.52 -12.86 -16.96
N CYS A 498 -2.05 -13.06 -15.74
CA CYS A 498 -0.89 -12.35 -15.21
C CYS A 498 0.39 -12.72 -15.97
N ARG A 499 0.61 -14.01 -16.26
CA ARG A 499 1.78 -14.54 -16.96
C ARG A 499 1.89 -14.05 -18.39
N ASP A 500 0.78 -13.90 -19.09
CA ASP A 500 0.74 -13.30 -20.44
C ASP A 500 1.35 -11.90 -20.47
N TYR A 501 1.30 -11.16 -19.36
CA TYR A 501 1.88 -9.82 -19.23
C TYR A 501 3.14 -9.77 -18.36
N GLY A 502 3.78 -10.91 -18.08
CA GLY A 502 5.01 -10.98 -17.28
C GLY A 502 4.82 -10.69 -15.79
N ILE A 503 3.60 -10.80 -15.27
CA ILE A 503 3.26 -10.55 -13.86
C ILE A 503 3.12 -11.88 -13.11
N LYS A 504 3.80 -12.02 -11.97
CA LYS A 504 3.62 -13.16 -11.05
C LYS A 504 2.43 -12.95 -10.12
N LEU A 505 1.66 -14.01 -9.91
CA LEU A 505 0.56 -14.00 -8.95
C LEU A 505 1.07 -14.27 -7.53
N TYR A 506 0.59 -13.50 -6.56
CA TYR A 506 0.78 -13.69 -5.11
C TYR A 506 -0.58 -13.78 -4.42
N TRP A 507 -0.63 -14.31 -3.20
CA TRP A 507 -1.88 -14.42 -2.45
C TRP A 507 -1.73 -14.12 -0.96
N SER A 508 -2.80 -13.69 -0.30
CA SER A 508 -2.88 -13.51 1.15
C SER A 508 -3.69 -14.62 1.80
N PRO A 509 -3.08 -15.77 2.15
CA PRO A 509 -3.76 -16.86 2.85
C PRO A 509 -3.93 -16.58 4.35
N SER A 510 -4.69 -17.44 5.02
CA SER A 510 -4.60 -17.53 6.48
C SER A 510 -3.24 -18.09 6.86
N TYR A 511 -2.73 -17.73 8.04
CA TYR A 511 -1.45 -18.27 8.50
C TYR A 511 -1.49 -19.81 8.66
N LEU A 512 -2.66 -20.43 8.91
CA LEU A 512 -2.79 -21.89 8.98
C LEU A 512 -2.57 -22.55 7.61
N LEU A 513 -3.19 -22.01 6.57
CA LEU A 513 -2.98 -22.47 5.20
C LEU A 513 -1.52 -22.26 4.77
N ALA A 514 -0.94 -21.11 5.15
CA ALA A 514 0.45 -20.79 4.85
C ALA A 514 1.47 -21.73 5.53
N LEU A 515 1.09 -22.30 6.68
CA LEU A 515 1.90 -23.27 7.44
C LEU A 515 1.77 -24.71 6.94
N ASP A 516 0.81 -25.01 6.07
CA ASP A 516 0.58 -26.36 5.56
C ASP A 516 1.32 -26.57 4.23
N PRO A 517 2.36 -27.43 4.19
CA PRO A 517 3.08 -27.72 2.95
C PRO A 517 2.16 -28.25 1.84
N LYS A 518 1.12 -29.03 2.16
CA LYS A 518 0.21 -29.58 1.14
C LYS A 518 -0.58 -28.50 0.42
N THR A 519 -0.89 -27.42 1.11
CA THR A 519 -1.55 -26.24 0.53
C THR A 519 -0.62 -25.57 -0.49
N ALA A 520 0.68 -25.43 -0.17
CA ALA A 520 1.67 -24.94 -1.13
C ALA A 520 1.85 -25.92 -2.30
N ASP A 521 2.02 -27.22 -2.05
CA ASP A 521 2.16 -28.26 -3.08
C ASP A 521 1.01 -28.21 -4.09
N THR A 522 -0.22 -28.09 -3.59
CA THR A 522 -1.44 -28.03 -4.40
C THR A 522 -1.47 -26.78 -5.28
N LEU A 523 -1.11 -25.63 -4.71
CA LEU A 523 -1.09 -24.37 -5.44
C LEU A 523 -0.01 -24.36 -6.52
N TYR A 524 1.22 -24.74 -6.19
CA TYR A 524 2.34 -24.76 -7.15
C TYR A 524 2.18 -25.83 -8.23
N ALA A 525 1.45 -26.92 -7.96
CA ALA A 525 1.09 -27.88 -9.01
C ALA A 525 0.19 -27.28 -10.09
N ARG A 526 -0.65 -26.28 -9.74
CA ARG A 526 -1.55 -25.58 -10.67
C ARG A 526 -0.93 -24.30 -11.23
N VAL A 527 -0.14 -23.60 -10.42
CA VAL A 527 0.52 -22.33 -10.78
C VAL A 527 2.02 -22.43 -10.46
N PRO A 528 2.82 -23.05 -11.35
CA PRO A 528 4.24 -23.33 -11.08
C PRO A 528 5.12 -22.09 -10.87
N ASP A 529 4.69 -20.95 -11.39
CA ASP A 529 5.37 -19.65 -11.30
C ASP A 529 4.77 -18.72 -10.24
N PHE A 530 3.98 -19.26 -9.29
CA PHE A 530 3.40 -18.51 -8.19
C PHE A 530 4.48 -17.82 -7.35
N GLY A 531 4.31 -16.53 -7.09
CA GLY A 531 5.32 -15.69 -6.44
C GLY A 531 5.45 -15.93 -4.94
N GLY A 532 4.37 -16.28 -4.26
CA GLY A 532 4.36 -16.58 -2.83
C GLY A 532 3.26 -15.87 -2.04
N TYR A 533 3.46 -15.72 -0.74
CA TYR A 533 2.44 -15.25 0.19
C TYR A 533 2.69 -13.82 0.69
N MET A 534 1.62 -13.02 0.75
CA MET A 534 1.57 -11.74 1.45
C MET A 534 0.89 -11.94 2.81
N MET A 535 1.59 -11.64 3.90
CA MET A 535 1.14 -11.98 5.26
C MET A 535 0.96 -10.75 6.13
N LYS A 536 -0.20 -10.64 6.80
CA LYS A 536 -0.41 -9.74 7.93
C LYS A 536 -0.63 -10.58 9.18
N LEU A 537 0.31 -10.48 10.11
CA LEU A 537 0.35 -11.28 11.33
C LEU A 537 0.33 -10.36 12.55
N GLY A 538 -0.43 -10.74 13.59
CA GLY A 538 -0.38 -10.10 14.91
C GLY A 538 -0.87 -8.64 14.96
N SER A 539 -1.69 -8.21 13.99
CA SER A 539 -2.08 -6.80 13.80
C SER A 539 -3.57 -6.68 13.45
N GLU A 540 -4.29 -5.72 14.04
CA GLU A 540 -5.72 -5.45 13.77
C GLU A 540 -6.62 -6.69 13.76
N LYS A 541 -6.50 -7.52 14.81
CA LYS A 541 -7.24 -8.79 14.93
C LYS A 541 -6.86 -9.82 13.86
N GLN A 542 -5.72 -9.69 13.18
CA GLN A 542 -5.15 -10.78 12.40
C GLN A 542 -4.25 -11.63 13.30
N ASN A 543 -4.41 -12.95 13.20
CA ASN A 543 -3.65 -13.92 14.00
C ASN A 543 -2.21 -14.08 13.53
N GLY A 544 -1.42 -14.72 14.39
CA GLY A 544 -0.05 -15.13 14.10
C GLY A 544 1.01 -14.22 14.70
N ASP A 545 2.22 -14.75 14.83
CA ASP A 545 3.40 -14.02 15.30
C ASP A 545 4.23 -13.58 14.08
N PRO A 546 4.45 -12.27 13.88
CA PRO A 546 5.21 -11.77 12.73
C PRO A 546 6.71 -12.07 12.79
N ARG A 547 7.24 -12.53 13.94
CA ARG A 547 8.67 -12.77 14.16
C ARG A 547 9.17 -14.08 13.54
N PRO A 548 10.50 -14.31 13.49
CA PRO A 548 11.09 -15.46 12.82
C PRO A 548 10.49 -16.84 13.17
N PRO A 549 10.13 -17.19 14.42
CA PRO A 549 9.67 -18.54 14.74
C PRO A 549 8.45 -19.04 13.94
N MET A 550 7.52 -18.15 13.59
CA MET A 550 6.36 -18.50 12.77
C MET A 550 6.58 -18.13 11.30
N THR A 551 7.09 -16.92 11.03
CA THR A 551 7.33 -16.46 9.65
C THR A 551 8.29 -17.38 8.90
N ASN A 552 9.34 -17.89 9.56
CA ASN A 552 10.27 -18.83 8.92
C ASN A 552 9.64 -20.19 8.62
N ARG A 553 8.67 -20.65 9.42
CA ARG A 553 7.95 -21.90 9.13
C ARG A 553 7.09 -21.76 7.89
N ILE A 554 6.43 -20.61 7.71
CA ILE A 554 5.71 -20.29 6.47
C ILE A 554 6.70 -20.20 5.31
N ALA A 555 7.86 -19.56 5.51
CA ALA A 555 8.88 -19.45 4.47
C ALA A 555 9.43 -20.82 4.05
N ASP A 556 9.57 -21.75 4.99
CA ASP A 556 10.02 -23.13 4.75
C ASP A 556 8.99 -23.93 3.91
N THR A 557 7.68 -23.62 3.97
CA THR A 557 6.68 -24.28 3.10
C THR A 557 6.80 -23.84 1.63
N LEU A 558 7.23 -22.61 1.38
CA LEU A 558 7.41 -22.05 0.04
C LEU A 558 8.80 -22.29 -0.56
N LYS A 559 9.80 -22.57 0.28
CA LYS A 559 11.21 -22.71 -0.12
C LYS A 559 11.46 -23.71 -1.27
N PRO A 560 10.80 -24.88 -1.35
CA PRO A 560 10.99 -25.82 -2.46
C PRO A 560 10.66 -25.25 -3.85
N TYR A 561 9.91 -24.15 -3.90
CA TYR A 561 9.40 -23.51 -5.12
C TYR A 561 10.02 -22.13 -5.39
N ASP A 562 11.02 -21.71 -4.61
CA ASP A 562 11.56 -20.35 -4.59
C ASP A 562 10.49 -19.25 -4.31
N GLY A 563 9.39 -19.64 -3.67
CA GLY A 563 8.34 -18.70 -3.26
C GLY A 563 8.79 -17.78 -2.13
N LYS A 564 8.30 -16.53 -2.15
CA LYS A 564 8.63 -15.52 -1.13
C LYS A 564 7.51 -15.34 -0.10
N VAL A 565 7.88 -14.98 1.12
CA VAL A 565 6.94 -14.52 2.15
C VAL A 565 7.15 -13.03 2.36
N LEU A 566 6.18 -12.23 1.93
CA LEU A 566 6.14 -10.80 2.16
C LEU A 566 5.41 -10.56 3.50
N VAL A 567 6.16 -10.46 4.59
CA VAL A 567 5.60 -10.22 5.92
C VAL A 567 5.47 -8.72 6.16
N ARG A 568 4.24 -8.26 6.35
CA ARG A 568 3.98 -6.84 6.61
C ARG A 568 4.43 -6.47 8.02
N ALA A 569 5.32 -5.49 8.13
CA ALA A 569 5.75 -4.92 9.41
C ALA A 569 4.78 -3.85 9.94
N PHE A 570 3.51 -3.96 9.56
CA PHE A 570 2.45 -3.08 10.03
C PHE A 570 1.76 -3.69 11.26
N VAL A 571 2.42 -3.58 12.42
CA VAL A 571 1.99 -4.20 13.69
C VAL A 571 1.85 -3.13 14.76
N TYR A 572 0.73 -3.11 15.49
CA TYR A 572 0.49 -2.15 16.56
C TYR A 572 -0.60 -2.59 17.53
N GLY A 573 -0.71 -1.88 18.67
CA GLY A 573 -1.78 -2.09 19.66
C GLY A 573 -1.66 -3.37 20.47
N ASN A 574 -0.50 -4.03 20.47
CA ASN A 574 -0.28 -5.29 21.19
C ASN A 574 0.81 -5.13 22.26
N LEU A 575 0.39 -5.03 23.54
CA LEU A 575 1.28 -4.90 24.70
C LEU A 575 2.18 -6.12 24.93
N ARG A 576 2.04 -7.20 24.14
CA ARG A 576 2.96 -8.34 24.14
C ARG A 576 4.39 -7.97 23.84
N TYR A 577 4.56 -7.01 22.95
CA TYR A 577 5.83 -6.80 22.29
C TYR A 577 6.59 -5.62 22.89
N THR A 578 5.86 -4.67 23.48
CA THR A 578 6.43 -3.46 24.05
C THR A 578 5.48 -2.86 25.09
N PRO A 579 6.00 -2.19 26.14
CA PRO A 579 5.18 -1.51 27.14
C PRO A 579 4.32 -0.39 26.53
N GLU A 580 4.82 0.27 25.49
CA GLU A 580 4.13 1.38 24.81
C GLU A 580 3.37 0.89 23.56
N PRO A 581 2.02 0.92 23.53
CA PRO A 581 1.24 0.37 22.42
C PRO A 581 1.25 1.23 21.15
N TYR A 582 2.24 2.12 21.00
CA TYR A 582 2.26 3.15 19.96
C TYR A 582 2.67 2.62 18.59
N ARG A 583 1.92 3.06 17.58
CA ARG A 583 1.98 2.57 16.20
C ARG A 583 3.34 2.81 15.51
N ASN A 584 3.99 3.92 15.80
CA ASN A 584 5.33 4.25 15.26
C ASN A 584 6.45 3.45 15.92
N LEU A 585 6.27 2.96 17.16
CA LEU A 585 7.35 2.30 17.89
C LEU A 585 7.43 0.80 17.58
N ILE A 586 6.27 0.12 17.57
CA ILE A 586 6.16 -1.34 17.54
C ILE A 586 6.86 -2.01 16.34
N PRO A 587 6.73 -1.51 15.10
CA PRO A 587 7.39 -2.13 13.95
C PRO A 587 8.91 -2.23 14.12
N TYR A 588 9.55 -1.18 14.63
CA TYR A 588 10.98 -1.22 14.87
C TYR A 588 11.33 -2.26 15.95
N ASP A 589 10.63 -2.22 17.08
CA ASP A 589 10.91 -3.07 18.24
C ASP A 589 10.79 -4.57 17.92
N LEU A 590 9.90 -4.91 16.98
CA LEU A 590 9.66 -6.28 16.58
C LEU A 590 10.66 -6.82 15.56
N PHE A 591 11.07 -5.99 14.60
CA PHE A 591 11.78 -6.45 13.42
C PHE A 591 13.26 -6.06 13.41
N ALA A 592 13.63 -4.90 13.95
CA ALA A 592 15.02 -4.43 13.91
C ALA A 592 15.98 -5.36 14.67
N HIS A 593 15.55 -5.90 15.82
CA HIS A 593 16.36 -6.84 16.61
C HIS A 593 16.42 -8.26 16.03
N GLU A 594 15.54 -8.57 15.06
CA GLU A 594 15.43 -9.87 14.42
C GLU A 594 16.09 -9.89 13.02
N ASP A 595 16.72 -8.78 12.61
CA ASP A 595 17.42 -8.70 11.34
C ASP A 595 18.60 -9.70 11.27
N GLY A 596 18.56 -10.54 10.24
CA GLY A 596 19.41 -11.71 10.04
C GLY A 596 18.82 -13.04 10.52
N ASN A 597 17.71 -13.04 11.28
CA ASN A 597 17.08 -14.27 11.78
C ASN A 597 15.93 -14.77 10.91
N PHE A 598 15.41 -13.95 9.98
CA PHE A 598 14.43 -14.42 9.00
C PHE A 598 15.10 -15.24 7.88
N ARG A 599 14.34 -16.15 7.24
CA ARG A 599 14.83 -16.90 6.07
C ARG A 599 15.17 -15.96 4.90
N ASP A 600 16.02 -16.46 4.01
CA ASP A 600 16.46 -15.80 2.78
C ASP A 600 15.31 -15.51 1.77
N ASN A 601 14.19 -16.21 1.89
CA ASN A 601 12.98 -15.96 1.11
C ASN A 601 11.89 -15.17 1.85
N VAL A 602 12.22 -14.51 2.97
CA VAL A 602 11.32 -13.58 3.67
C VAL A 602 11.68 -12.14 3.33
N VAL A 603 10.68 -11.36 2.93
CA VAL A 603 10.79 -9.92 2.73
C VAL A 603 10.02 -9.20 3.83
N ILE A 604 10.70 -8.34 4.58
CA ILE A 604 10.09 -7.51 5.63
C ILE A 604 9.55 -6.24 4.97
N VAL A 605 8.24 -5.99 5.09
CA VAL A 605 7.56 -4.91 4.38
C VAL A 605 6.88 -3.94 5.37
N PRO A 606 7.59 -2.95 5.95
CA PRO A 606 6.93 -1.82 6.60
C PRO A 606 6.10 -0.99 5.63
N LYS A 607 5.23 -0.15 6.19
CA LYS A 607 4.64 0.95 5.42
C LYS A 607 5.71 2.01 5.15
N GLY A 608 5.62 2.73 4.04
CA GLY A 608 6.52 3.85 3.71
C GLY A 608 6.35 5.10 4.60
N SER A 609 5.70 4.96 5.75
CA SER A 609 5.56 5.98 6.80
C SER A 609 5.46 5.28 8.16
N PRO A 610 5.88 5.90 9.28
CA PRO A 610 5.80 5.32 10.62
C PRO A 610 4.40 4.92 11.08
N MET A 611 3.30 5.50 10.55
CA MET A 611 1.93 5.18 10.99
C MET A 611 1.10 4.45 9.92
N ASP A 612 0.50 5.18 8.97
CA ASP A 612 -0.52 4.64 8.05
C ASP A 612 -0.53 5.27 6.65
N TRP A 613 0.61 5.12 5.97
CA TRP A 613 0.89 5.71 4.67
C TRP A 613 0.89 7.25 4.66
N ASP A 614 1.23 7.88 5.78
CA ASP A 614 1.17 9.33 5.96
C ASP A 614 1.98 10.07 4.89
N LEU A 615 1.34 11.02 4.20
CA LEU A 615 1.93 11.67 3.03
C LEU A 615 3.17 12.51 3.42
N TRP A 616 3.19 13.09 4.62
CA TRP A 616 4.25 14.01 5.04
C TRP A 616 4.93 13.65 6.36
N ALA A 617 4.87 12.38 6.77
CA ALA A 617 5.65 11.87 7.89
C ALA A 617 7.14 11.67 7.53
N PRO A 618 8.04 11.62 8.54
CA PRO A 618 9.43 11.20 8.33
C PRO A 618 9.49 9.76 7.80
N ILE A 619 10.67 9.33 7.37
CA ILE A 619 10.84 7.92 6.99
C ILE A 619 10.60 6.99 8.19
N PRO A 620 10.07 5.78 7.97
CA PRO A 620 10.06 4.74 9.00
C PRO A 620 11.47 4.46 9.52
N ALA A 621 11.64 4.38 10.84
CA ALA A 621 12.92 4.01 11.44
C ALA A 621 13.40 2.61 10.98
N LEU A 622 12.45 1.71 10.67
CA LEU A 622 12.76 0.36 10.21
C LEU A 622 13.49 0.34 8.86
N ASP A 623 13.30 1.36 8.01
CA ASP A 623 13.98 1.48 6.70
C ASP A 623 15.50 1.54 6.87
N GLY A 624 15.98 2.19 7.94
CA GLY A 624 17.41 2.26 8.26
C GLY A 624 17.94 1.09 9.09
N ALA A 625 17.05 0.25 9.64
CA ALA A 625 17.40 -0.78 10.61
C ALA A 625 17.59 -2.18 10.01
N ILE A 626 16.87 -2.50 8.93
CA ILE A 626 16.99 -3.80 8.25
C ILE A 626 18.21 -3.77 7.32
N GLN A 627 19.21 -4.58 7.61
CA GLN A 627 20.47 -4.62 6.87
C GLN A 627 20.78 -5.98 6.24
N LYS A 628 20.32 -7.08 6.85
CA LYS A 628 20.72 -8.45 6.48
C LYS A 628 19.62 -9.24 5.78
N ASN A 629 18.35 -8.97 6.07
CA ASN A 629 17.22 -9.59 5.38
C ASN A 629 16.73 -8.76 4.18
N LEU A 630 15.96 -9.41 3.30
CA LEU A 630 15.30 -8.71 2.19
C LEU A 630 14.30 -7.69 2.75
N TYR A 631 14.31 -6.51 2.16
CA TYR A 631 13.59 -5.35 2.65
C TYR A 631 12.65 -4.80 1.58
N GLY A 632 11.42 -4.46 1.96
CA GLY A 632 10.45 -3.84 1.07
C GLY A 632 9.72 -2.68 1.71
N SER A 633 8.90 -1.97 0.94
CA SER A 633 8.05 -0.91 1.45
C SER A 633 6.65 -0.97 0.85
N GLU A 634 5.65 -0.77 1.70
CA GLU A 634 4.24 -0.68 1.36
C GLU A 634 3.80 0.77 1.24
N LEU A 635 3.40 1.16 0.04
CA LEU A 635 2.98 2.50 -0.36
C LEU A 635 1.55 2.42 -0.89
N VAL A 636 0.68 3.40 -0.62
CA VAL A 636 -0.70 3.37 -1.16
C VAL A 636 -0.78 4.15 -2.47
N VAL A 637 -1.35 3.53 -3.50
CA VAL A 637 -1.50 4.11 -4.85
C VAL A 637 -2.93 4.56 -5.13
N ASP A 638 -3.89 4.21 -4.26
CA ASP A 638 -5.31 4.49 -4.48
C ASP A 638 -5.99 5.14 -3.28
N LYS A 639 -6.77 6.19 -3.57
CA LYS A 639 -7.61 6.92 -2.62
C LYS A 639 -8.90 7.34 -3.31
N SER A 640 -9.95 7.54 -2.51
CA SER A 640 -11.26 7.93 -3.03
C SER A 640 -11.38 9.42 -3.39
N TRP A 641 -10.31 10.20 -3.22
CA TRP A 641 -10.25 11.63 -3.53
C TRP A 641 -9.04 11.93 -4.45
N PRO A 642 -9.09 13.04 -5.22
CA PRO A 642 -8.00 13.45 -6.10
C PRO A 642 -6.70 13.71 -5.33
N VAL A 643 -5.60 13.03 -5.71
CA VAL A 643 -4.25 13.23 -5.14
C VAL A 643 -3.18 12.63 -6.05
N SER A 644 -2.00 13.25 -6.11
CA SER A 644 -0.78 12.64 -6.68
C SER A 644 0.24 12.37 -5.59
N TRP A 645 0.88 11.20 -5.61
CA TRP A 645 1.89 10.76 -4.63
C TRP A 645 3.28 10.62 -5.24
N VAL A 646 3.44 10.92 -6.53
CA VAL A 646 4.69 10.68 -7.28
C VAL A 646 5.87 11.44 -6.66
N LYS A 647 5.70 12.71 -6.29
CA LYS A 647 6.74 13.50 -5.63
C LYS A 647 7.10 12.94 -4.25
N LYS A 648 6.11 12.52 -3.45
CA LYS A 648 6.36 11.84 -2.17
C LYS A 648 7.16 10.56 -2.34
N TRP A 649 6.84 9.71 -3.31
CA TRP A 649 7.61 8.49 -3.52
C TRP A 649 9.00 8.76 -4.04
N LYS A 650 9.15 9.72 -4.95
CA LYS A 650 10.46 10.20 -5.41
C LYS A 650 11.31 10.66 -4.22
N TRP A 651 10.74 11.50 -3.35
CA TRP A 651 11.35 11.88 -2.08
C TRP A 651 11.74 10.65 -1.26
N TRP A 652 10.83 9.67 -1.07
CA TRP A 652 11.06 8.48 -0.26
C TRP A 652 12.23 7.63 -0.77
N PHE A 653 12.33 7.39 -2.09
CA PHE A 653 13.44 6.68 -2.72
C PHE A 653 14.78 7.40 -2.53
N GLU A 654 14.74 8.73 -2.45
CA GLU A 654 15.91 9.60 -2.30
C GLU A 654 16.22 9.96 -0.85
N GLN A 655 15.48 9.43 0.13
CA GLN A 655 15.78 9.64 1.54
C GLN A 655 16.98 8.82 1.97
N ASP A 656 17.91 9.49 2.65
CA ASP A 656 19.03 8.86 3.32
C ASP A 656 18.60 8.24 4.65
N THR A 657 18.72 6.93 4.74
CA THR A 657 18.39 6.17 5.95
C THR A 657 19.55 6.10 6.94
N TYR A 658 20.75 6.49 6.51
CA TYR A 658 22.01 6.34 7.24
C TYR A 658 22.32 4.88 7.63
N ARG A 659 21.67 3.87 7.02
CA ARG A 659 21.87 2.45 7.36
C ARG A 659 23.33 2.02 7.30
N ASN A 660 24.07 2.49 6.30
CA ASN A 660 25.49 2.20 6.10
C ASN A 660 26.35 3.50 6.13
N GLY A 661 25.89 4.51 6.87
CA GLY A 661 26.47 5.87 6.84
C GLY A 661 25.80 6.79 5.81
N PRO A 662 26.28 8.04 5.66
CA PRO A 662 25.73 9.01 4.71
C PRO A 662 25.69 8.49 3.27
N GLY A 663 24.66 8.86 2.52
CA GLY A 663 24.40 8.40 1.15
C GLY A 663 23.66 7.07 1.04
N SER A 664 23.16 6.51 2.15
CA SER A 664 22.46 5.22 2.16
C SER A 664 20.97 5.38 1.81
N LEU A 665 20.72 5.74 0.54
CA LEU A 665 19.38 6.03 0.04
C LEU A 665 18.52 4.77 -0.07
N ASN A 666 17.21 4.90 0.18
CA ASN A 666 16.26 3.79 0.04
C ASN A 666 16.35 3.08 -1.32
N LYS A 667 16.51 3.84 -2.42
CA LYS A 667 16.59 3.29 -3.78
C LYS A 667 17.68 2.24 -4.00
N PHE A 668 18.73 2.19 -3.17
CA PHE A 668 19.82 1.24 -3.30
C PHE A 668 19.63 -0.06 -2.52
N SER A 669 18.53 -0.20 -1.78
CA SER A 669 18.42 -1.26 -0.78
C SER A 669 17.03 -1.88 -0.63
N VAL A 670 16.11 -1.53 -1.52
CA VAL A 670 14.73 -2.01 -1.51
C VAL A 670 14.54 -3.13 -2.53
N ASP A 671 14.17 -4.30 -2.05
CA ASP A 671 13.92 -5.51 -2.85
C ASP A 671 12.45 -5.60 -3.31
N CYS A 672 11.55 -4.91 -2.62
CA CYS A 672 10.12 -4.94 -2.89
C CYS A 672 9.43 -3.58 -2.72
N ILE A 673 8.65 -3.17 -3.71
CA ILE A 673 7.69 -2.08 -3.61
C ILE A 673 6.28 -2.65 -3.76
N MET A 674 5.44 -2.38 -2.77
CA MET A 674 4.05 -2.82 -2.74
C MET A 674 3.12 -1.61 -2.83
N GLY A 675 2.47 -1.42 -3.98
CA GLY A 675 1.42 -0.43 -4.22
C GLY A 675 0.05 -0.93 -3.78
N VAL A 676 -0.53 -0.35 -2.74
CA VAL A 676 -1.84 -0.76 -2.22
C VAL A 676 -2.98 -0.13 -3.03
N SER A 677 -3.78 -1.01 -3.62
CA SER A 677 -4.92 -0.72 -4.49
C SER A 677 -6.24 -0.97 -3.77
N MET A 678 -7.22 -0.09 -4.00
CA MET A 678 -8.61 -0.25 -3.54
C MET A 678 -9.57 -0.04 -4.72
N ILE A 679 -9.10 -0.41 -5.91
CA ILE A 679 -9.77 -0.09 -7.15
C ILE A 679 -11.10 -0.83 -7.28
N SER A 680 -12.08 -0.17 -7.88
CA SER A 680 -13.43 -0.69 -8.02
C SER A 680 -13.90 -0.68 -9.47
N PRO A 681 -14.88 -1.51 -9.87
CA PRO A 681 -15.52 -1.41 -11.17
C PRO A 681 -16.12 -0.01 -11.36
N SER A 682 -15.45 0.83 -12.14
CA SER A 682 -15.88 2.19 -12.47
C SER A 682 -15.45 2.55 -13.90
N PRO A 683 -15.98 3.64 -14.49
CA PRO A 683 -15.55 4.15 -15.79
C PRO A 683 -14.05 4.42 -15.90
N ALA A 684 -13.45 4.94 -14.84
CA ALA A 684 -12.06 5.42 -14.82
C ALA A 684 -11.12 4.52 -14.01
N TRP A 685 -11.60 3.35 -13.58
CA TRP A 685 -11.00 2.47 -12.57
C TRP A 685 -10.91 3.09 -11.18
N THR A 686 -10.29 4.25 -11.06
CA THR A 686 -10.19 5.06 -9.84
C THR A 686 -11.43 5.96 -9.66
N LYS A 687 -11.67 6.43 -8.43
CA LYS A 687 -12.74 7.40 -8.13
C LYS A 687 -12.52 8.77 -8.79
N CYS A 688 -11.26 9.16 -8.99
CA CYS A 688 -10.85 10.35 -9.74
C CYS A 688 -9.90 9.90 -10.87
N PRO A 689 -10.15 10.26 -12.14
CA PRO A 689 -9.29 9.83 -13.26
C PRO A 689 -7.83 10.26 -13.09
N LEU A 690 -7.57 11.39 -12.43
CA LEU A 690 -6.20 11.86 -12.18
C LEU A 690 -5.41 10.94 -11.24
N ASN A 691 -6.07 10.15 -10.38
CA ASN A 691 -5.39 9.21 -9.50
C ASN A 691 -4.74 8.05 -10.27
N ALA A 692 -5.09 7.83 -11.54
CA ALA A 692 -4.44 6.84 -12.39
C ALA A 692 -2.91 7.11 -12.52
N VAL A 693 -2.46 8.37 -12.36
CA VAL A 693 -1.04 8.74 -12.33
C VAL A 693 -0.27 8.04 -11.20
N ASN A 694 -0.94 7.65 -10.11
CA ASN A 694 -0.29 7.01 -8.96
C ASN A 694 0.15 5.59 -9.28
N TYR A 695 -0.68 4.83 -10.02
CA TYR A 695 -0.31 3.50 -10.51
C TYR A 695 0.81 3.57 -11.53
N TYR A 696 0.72 4.53 -12.46
CA TYR A 696 1.74 4.77 -13.45
C TYR A 696 3.06 5.17 -12.80
N GLY A 697 3.05 6.25 -12.01
CA GLY A 697 4.24 6.88 -11.45
C GLY A 697 4.97 5.99 -10.45
N LEU A 698 4.29 5.24 -9.57
CA LEU A 698 5.00 4.31 -8.69
C LEU A 698 5.59 3.13 -9.46
N GLY A 699 4.90 2.63 -10.50
CA GLY A 699 5.46 1.60 -11.39
C GLY A 699 6.74 2.10 -12.07
N ARG A 700 6.70 3.31 -12.65
CA ARG A 700 7.87 3.95 -13.28
C ARG A 700 9.02 4.17 -12.29
N LEU A 701 8.74 4.66 -11.09
CA LEU A 701 9.76 4.85 -10.04
C LEU A 701 10.33 3.53 -9.52
N ALA A 702 9.51 2.49 -9.35
CA ALA A 702 10.00 1.18 -8.94
C ALA A 702 10.85 0.51 -10.04
N TRP A 703 10.57 0.80 -11.32
CA TRP A 703 11.44 0.43 -12.42
C TRP A 703 12.75 1.21 -12.38
N ASN A 704 12.68 2.54 -12.40
CA ASN A 704 13.83 3.43 -12.37
C ASN A 704 13.58 4.62 -11.43
N PRO A 705 14.11 4.58 -10.19
CA PRO A 705 13.96 5.65 -9.22
C PRO A 705 14.68 6.94 -9.62
N ASP A 706 15.55 6.95 -10.63
CA ASP A 706 16.28 8.15 -11.06
C ASP A 706 15.44 9.09 -11.94
N LEU A 707 14.33 8.59 -12.51
CA LEU A 707 13.35 9.38 -13.24
C LEU A 707 12.88 10.58 -12.41
N THR A 708 12.74 11.72 -13.08
CA THR A 708 12.19 12.93 -12.49
C THR A 708 10.66 12.86 -12.43
N VAL A 709 10.06 13.62 -11.50
CA VAL A 709 8.60 13.77 -11.43
C VAL A 709 8.06 14.38 -12.73
N ASP A 710 8.83 15.29 -13.34
CA ASP A 710 8.46 15.95 -14.60
C ASP A 710 8.40 14.98 -15.77
N GLU A 711 9.41 14.10 -15.93
CA GLU A 711 9.40 13.03 -16.94
C GLU A 711 8.17 12.15 -16.75
N ILE A 712 7.90 11.67 -15.54
CA ILE A 712 6.77 10.78 -15.24
C ILE A 712 5.42 11.45 -15.55
N TYR A 713 5.23 12.70 -15.12
CA TYR A 713 4.01 13.44 -15.41
C TYR A 713 3.86 13.73 -16.89
N THR A 714 4.94 14.09 -17.58
CA THR A 714 4.90 14.36 -19.03
C THR A 714 4.54 13.10 -19.80
N GLU A 715 5.21 11.97 -19.52
CA GLU A 715 4.89 10.67 -20.12
C GLU A 715 3.41 10.32 -19.90
N TRP A 716 2.93 10.36 -18.65
CA TRP A 716 1.56 9.97 -18.31
C TRP A 716 0.51 10.91 -18.93
N ILE A 717 0.72 12.22 -18.89
CA ILE A 717 -0.22 13.21 -19.43
C ILE A 717 -0.29 13.07 -20.95
N GLN A 718 0.83 12.92 -21.65
CA GLN A 718 0.83 12.74 -23.10
C GLN A 718 0.11 11.46 -23.52
N GLN A 719 0.37 10.35 -22.84
CA GLN A 719 -0.29 9.07 -23.13
C GLN A 719 -1.78 9.05 -22.75
N THR A 720 -2.22 9.94 -21.85
CA THR A 720 -3.60 10.01 -21.38
C THR A 720 -4.41 11.06 -22.15
N PHE A 721 -3.92 12.28 -22.31
CA PHE A 721 -4.67 13.43 -22.81
C PHE A 721 -4.16 13.99 -24.15
N GLY A 722 -3.04 13.48 -24.66
CA GLY A 722 -2.38 14.01 -25.86
C GLY A 722 -1.29 15.04 -25.54
N ASP A 723 -0.70 15.62 -26.59
CA ASP A 723 0.52 16.43 -26.57
C ASP A 723 0.28 17.95 -26.55
N ALA A 724 -0.98 18.38 -26.45
CA ALA A 724 -1.34 19.80 -26.42
C ALA A 724 -0.62 20.52 -25.25
N PRO A 725 0.24 21.53 -25.50
CA PRO A 725 1.09 22.11 -24.45
C PRO A 725 0.30 22.73 -23.29
N ASP A 726 -0.86 23.31 -23.57
CA ASP A 726 -1.73 23.91 -22.57
C ASP A 726 -2.43 22.87 -21.68
N VAL A 727 -2.83 21.72 -22.24
CA VAL A 727 -3.32 20.58 -21.46
C VAL A 727 -2.19 20.03 -20.59
N LEU A 728 -1.00 19.81 -21.17
CA LEU A 728 0.17 19.29 -20.47
C LEU A 728 0.50 20.12 -19.22
N GLU A 729 0.72 21.42 -19.38
CA GLU A 729 1.13 22.30 -18.29
C GLU A 729 0.03 22.48 -17.24
N THR A 730 -1.24 22.56 -17.67
CA THR A 730 -2.36 22.72 -16.74
C THR A 730 -2.57 21.46 -15.89
N VAL A 731 -2.54 20.27 -16.49
CA VAL A 731 -2.71 19.02 -15.76
C VAL A 731 -1.54 18.77 -14.82
N LYS A 732 -0.30 19.03 -15.27
CA LYS A 732 0.90 18.95 -14.43
C LYS A 732 0.78 19.85 -13.20
N THR A 733 0.35 21.10 -13.39
CA THR A 733 0.09 22.05 -12.30
C THR A 733 -0.97 21.54 -11.33
N ILE A 734 -2.08 20.99 -11.83
CA ILE A 734 -3.13 20.41 -10.98
C ILE A 734 -2.59 19.24 -10.14
N LEU A 735 -1.81 18.33 -10.71
CA LEU A 735 -1.23 17.20 -9.98
C LEU A 735 -0.33 17.67 -8.83
N MET A 736 0.48 18.69 -9.06
CA MET A 736 1.32 19.31 -8.02
C MET A 736 0.47 19.98 -6.93
N ILE A 737 -0.59 20.71 -7.31
CA ILE A 737 -1.50 21.35 -6.36
C ILE A 737 -2.21 20.32 -5.48
N LEU A 738 -2.70 19.21 -6.02
CA LEU A 738 -3.49 18.23 -5.28
C LEU A 738 -2.69 17.55 -4.14
N GLU A 739 -1.40 17.35 -4.32
CA GLU A 739 -0.50 16.87 -3.26
C GLU A 739 -0.39 17.91 -2.12
N GLU A 740 -0.22 19.17 -2.48
CA GLU A 740 -0.11 20.30 -1.54
C GLU A 740 -1.42 20.57 -0.80
N VAL A 741 -2.58 20.41 -1.46
CA VAL A 741 -3.89 20.45 -0.82
C VAL A 741 -3.94 19.42 0.28
N THR A 742 -3.55 18.17 0.00
CA THR A 742 -3.59 17.08 0.97
C THR A 742 -2.68 17.36 2.17
N ARG A 743 -1.50 17.94 1.92
CA ARG A 743 -0.54 18.38 2.95
C ARG A 743 -1.11 19.47 3.85
N LYS A 744 -1.53 20.59 3.27
CA LYS A 744 -1.87 21.82 3.99
C LYS A 744 -3.23 21.78 4.68
N SER A 745 -4.17 21.04 4.11
CA SER A 745 -5.51 20.85 4.71
C SER A 745 -5.55 19.87 5.89
N TYR A 746 -4.45 19.16 6.17
CA TYR A 746 -4.42 18.04 7.13
C TYR A 746 -5.49 16.97 6.87
N ASN A 747 -5.99 16.88 5.63
CA ASN A 747 -6.94 15.84 5.22
C ASN A 747 -6.28 14.45 5.19
N TYR A 748 -4.96 14.41 5.13
CA TYR A 748 -4.18 13.20 5.33
C TYR A 748 -3.02 13.51 6.27
N ARG A 749 -2.73 12.57 7.18
CA ARG A 749 -1.90 12.77 8.37
C ARG A 749 -0.43 13.09 8.04
N GLY A 750 0.27 13.69 9.00
CA GLY A 750 1.74 13.72 9.05
C GLY A 750 2.40 15.07 8.75
N TYR A 751 1.68 16.10 8.27
CA TYR A 751 2.31 17.41 8.03
C TYR A 751 2.78 18.07 9.34
N ARG A 752 4.02 18.60 9.35
CA ARG A 752 4.79 19.00 10.55
C ARG A 752 4.98 17.88 11.59
N GLY A 753 4.55 16.65 11.29
CA GLY A 753 4.42 15.56 12.25
C GLY A 753 3.10 15.51 13.01
N ILE A 754 2.03 16.16 12.53
CA ILE A 754 0.73 16.18 13.19
C ILE A 754 -0.15 15.07 12.59
N TRP A 755 -0.57 14.11 13.42
CA TRP A 755 -1.47 13.02 13.03
C TRP A 755 -2.88 13.27 13.55
N LEU A 756 -3.74 13.76 12.66
CA LEU A 756 -5.16 13.98 12.96
C LEU A 756 -5.98 12.72 12.69
N ASP A 757 -6.80 12.33 13.65
CA ASP A 757 -7.81 11.30 13.51
C ASP A 757 -9.20 11.87 13.79
N SER A 758 -10.06 11.70 12.80
CA SER A 758 -11.39 12.27 12.78
C SER A 758 -12.36 11.46 13.66
N SER A 759 -11.99 10.22 14.01
CA SER A 759 -12.71 9.34 14.92
C SER A 759 -12.30 9.51 16.38
N ASP A 760 -11.20 10.22 16.64
CA ASP A 760 -10.67 10.42 17.98
C ASP A 760 -11.20 11.73 18.61
N PRO A 761 -11.81 11.68 19.81
CA PRO A 761 -12.20 12.88 20.52
C PRO A 761 -11.03 13.85 20.72
N GLY A 762 -9.81 13.35 20.98
CA GLY A 762 -8.60 14.14 21.26
C GLY A 762 -7.88 14.69 20.02
N MET A 763 -8.41 14.46 18.81
CA MET A 763 -7.79 14.73 17.50
C MET A 763 -6.50 13.99 17.20
N THR A 764 -5.65 13.69 18.18
CA THR A 764 -4.49 12.83 18.03
C THR A 764 -4.95 11.39 18.12
N GLU A 765 -4.60 10.55 17.16
CA GLU A 765 -4.89 9.11 17.23
C GLU A 765 -4.42 8.56 18.61
N ASN A 766 -5.32 7.97 19.41
CA ASN A 766 -5.05 7.43 20.76
C ASN A 766 -3.98 6.31 20.81
N LYS A 767 -3.41 5.96 19.65
CA LYS A 767 -2.38 4.94 19.45
C LYS A 767 -1.04 5.57 19.10
N THR A 768 -0.85 6.82 19.48
CA THR A 768 0.35 7.61 19.16
C THR A 768 0.92 8.25 20.41
N PRO A 769 2.24 8.52 20.46
CA PRO A 769 2.88 9.16 21.61
C PRO A 769 2.65 10.68 21.62
N TYR A 770 1.71 11.20 20.83
CA TYR A 770 1.56 12.64 20.58
C TYR A 770 0.36 13.21 21.32
N VAL A 771 0.42 14.50 21.62
CA VAL A 771 -0.65 15.27 22.27
C VAL A 771 -0.84 16.61 21.56
N VAL A 772 -2.08 17.10 21.58
CA VAL A 772 -2.46 18.49 21.27
C VAL A 772 -3.17 19.04 22.51
N ASN A 773 -2.65 20.11 23.11
CA ASN A 773 -3.22 20.73 24.31
C ASN A 773 -3.06 22.26 24.28
N GLU A 774 -3.38 22.94 25.38
CA GLU A 774 -3.32 24.41 25.50
C GLU A 774 -1.88 24.96 25.40
N ASP A 775 -0.88 24.15 25.76
CA ASP A 775 0.52 24.56 25.78
C ASP A 775 1.20 24.37 24.42
N GLY A 776 0.89 23.27 23.72
CA GLY A 776 1.57 22.93 22.48
C GLY A 776 1.09 21.66 21.78
N VAL A 777 1.93 21.19 20.86
CA VAL A 777 1.70 19.98 20.05
C VAL A 777 2.98 19.15 19.98
N GLY A 778 2.87 17.82 20.07
CA GLY A 778 3.94 16.89 19.74
C GLY A 778 4.11 15.74 20.74
N VAL A 779 5.31 15.16 20.81
CA VAL A 779 5.59 13.99 21.66
C VAL A 779 5.35 14.29 23.13
N MET A 780 4.51 13.48 23.79
CA MET A 780 3.92 13.80 25.09
C MET A 780 4.92 13.95 26.24
N THR A 781 6.06 13.25 26.21
CA THR A 781 7.05 13.31 27.30
C THR A 781 8.49 13.31 26.78
N PRO A 782 9.44 13.89 27.53
CA PRO A 782 10.87 13.81 27.19
C PRO A 782 11.37 12.36 27.06
N ALA A 783 10.90 11.44 27.90
CA ALA A 783 11.28 10.03 27.82
C ALA A 783 10.81 9.38 26.51
N LEU A 784 9.57 9.67 26.08
CA LEU A 784 9.06 9.20 24.79
C LEU A 784 9.81 9.84 23.62
N ARG A 785 10.19 11.12 23.72
CA ARG A 785 11.02 11.79 22.71
C ARG A 785 12.34 11.07 22.50
N GLU A 786 13.09 10.83 23.58
CA GLU A 786 14.36 10.08 23.49
C GLU A 786 14.13 8.68 22.92
N ARG A 787 13.01 8.05 23.29
CA ARG A 787 12.65 6.72 22.81
C ARG A 787 12.34 6.67 21.30
N VAL A 788 11.65 7.68 20.76
CA VAL A 788 11.36 7.79 19.32
C VAL A 788 12.66 8.07 18.55
N LEU A 789 13.47 9.02 19.00
CA LEU A 789 14.75 9.36 18.36
C LEU A 789 15.71 8.15 18.34
N ALA A 790 15.77 7.38 19.43
CA ALA A 790 16.67 6.23 19.55
C ALA A 790 16.43 5.12 18.52
N GLN A 791 15.28 5.08 17.83
CA GLN A 791 15.02 4.13 16.76
C GLN A 791 15.76 4.47 15.47
N TYR A 792 16.17 5.73 15.27
CA TYR A 792 16.83 6.18 14.05
C TYR A 792 18.36 6.04 14.15
N ALA A 793 19.03 5.93 13.00
CA ALA A 793 20.49 6.00 12.93
C ALA A 793 21.03 7.36 13.41
N GLN A 794 22.28 7.41 13.88
CA GLN A 794 22.85 8.61 14.51
C GLN A 794 22.78 9.89 13.65
N GLY A 795 22.93 9.78 12.33
CA GLY A 795 22.79 10.94 11.42
C GLY A 795 21.38 11.54 11.46
N LEU A 796 20.36 10.69 11.38
CA LEU A 796 18.96 11.12 11.49
C LEU A 796 18.60 11.59 12.91
N GLN A 797 19.21 11.04 13.96
CA GLN A 797 19.05 11.57 15.31
C GLN A 797 19.55 13.02 15.43
N LYS A 798 20.67 13.37 14.78
CA LYS A 798 21.18 14.75 14.75
C LYS A 798 20.23 15.68 13.98
N ILE A 799 19.64 15.21 12.89
CA ILE A 799 18.70 16.01 12.07
C ILE A 799 17.37 16.18 12.81
N TYR A 800 16.72 15.08 13.17
CA TYR A 800 15.40 15.10 13.81
C TYR A 800 15.43 15.60 15.26
N GLY A 801 16.56 15.41 15.96
CA GLY A 801 16.77 15.90 17.32
C GLY A 801 17.05 17.40 17.41
N ASP A 802 17.26 18.10 16.29
CA ASP A 802 17.42 19.55 16.20
C ASP A 802 16.10 20.16 15.67
N PRO A 803 15.42 21.04 16.43
CA PRO A 803 14.14 21.63 16.03
C PRO A 803 14.17 22.40 14.71
N LEU A 804 15.31 22.99 14.35
CA LEU A 804 15.46 23.80 13.15
C LEU A 804 15.87 22.96 11.94
N ARG A 805 16.71 21.92 12.13
CA ARG A 805 17.05 20.97 11.05
C ARG A 805 15.90 20.02 10.74
N GLY A 806 15.19 19.57 11.76
CA GLY A 806 14.06 18.65 11.68
C GLY A 806 12.70 19.33 11.52
N GLU A 807 12.65 20.63 11.19
CA GLU A 807 11.43 21.44 11.32
C GLU A 807 10.24 20.94 10.46
N ALA A 808 10.52 20.25 9.35
CA ALA A 808 9.49 19.62 8.51
C ALA A 808 8.70 18.50 9.23
N HIS A 809 9.30 17.89 10.26
CA HIS A 809 8.71 16.85 11.10
C HIS A 809 8.78 17.23 12.59
N LEU A 810 8.81 18.53 12.89
CA LEU A 810 9.10 19.09 14.21
C LEU A 810 8.34 18.37 15.33
N VAL A 811 7.02 18.28 15.23
CA VAL A 811 6.20 17.74 16.33
C VAL A 811 6.24 16.21 16.43
N THR A 812 6.83 15.52 15.43
CA THR A 812 7.12 14.08 15.52
C THR A 812 8.18 13.77 16.56
N PHE A 813 9.13 14.69 16.76
CA PHE A 813 10.31 14.47 17.60
C PHE A 813 10.38 15.42 18.79
N HIS A 814 9.55 16.47 18.82
CA HIS A 814 9.58 17.48 19.87
C HIS A 814 8.16 17.81 20.32
N PHE A 815 7.97 17.98 21.63
CA PHE A 815 6.85 18.77 22.11
C PHE A 815 7.17 20.24 21.84
N THR A 816 6.29 20.93 21.13
CA THR A 816 6.53 22.30 20.67
C THR A 816 5.40 23.21 21.13
N GLU A 817 5.75 24.30 21.81
CA GLU A 817 4.79 25.31 22.25
C GLU A 817 4.14 26.03 21.05
N HIS A 818 2.88 26.45 21.20
CA HIS A 818 2.14 27.11 20.11
C HIS A 818 2.82 28.37 19.58
N ASP A 819 3.47 29.13 20.48
CA ASP A 819 4.15 30.40 20.17
C ASP A 819 5.59 30.22 19.67
N GLN A 820 6.07 28.97 19.55
CA GLN A 820 7.38 28.70 18.96
C GLN A 820 7.44 29.31 17.57
N GLN A 821 8.37 30.24 17.39
CA GLN A 821 8.68 30.82 16.09
C GLN A 821 9.32 29.75 15.21
N LEU A 822 8.70 29.49 14.07
CA LEU A 822 9.25 28.65 13.02
C LEU A 822 10.21 29.49 12.16
N SER A 823 11.04 28.84 11.32
CA SER A 823 11.91 29.50 10.35
C SER A 823 11.14 30.40 9.39
N ILE A 824 9.82 30.21 9.33
CA ILE A 824 8.88 30.93 8.49
C ILE A 824 8.33 32.22 9.06
N GLY A 825 8.78 32.60 10.26
CA GLY A 825 8.31 33.78 10.98
C GLY A 825 6.87 33.68 11.50
N ARG A 826 6.16 32.60 11.19
CA ARG A 826 4.91 32.24 11.84
C ARG A 826 5.24 31.51 13.15
N THR A 827 4.41 31.69 14.15
CA THR A 827 4.35 30.73 15.25
C THR A 827 3.81 29.38 14.74
N LEU A 828 4.05 28.29 15.48
CA LEU A 828 3.51 26.98 15.13
C LEU A 828 1.98 27.02 14.92
N ILE A 829 1.24 27.69 15.81
CA ILE A 829 -0.22 27.77 15.70
C ILE A 829 -0.67 28.63 14.51
N GLN A 830 0.07 29.69 14.19
CA GLN A 830 -0.17 30.49 12.98
C GLN A 830 0.05 29.65 11.71
N ASP A 831 1.09 28.83 11.66
CA ASP A 831 1.36 27.94 10.51
C ASP A 831 0.26 26.89 10.33
N ILE A 832 -0.20 26.27 11.42
CA ILE A 832 -1.29 25.28 11.37
C ILE A 832 -2.55 25.90 10.77
N TYR A 833 -3.01 27.04 11.29
CA TYR A 833 -4.24 27.68 10.81
C TYR A 833 -4.10 28.25 9.39
N ALA A 834 -2.97 28.88 9.05
CA ALA A 834 -2.77 29.44 7.72
C ALA A 834 -2.74 28.33 6.64
N ASN A 835 -2.05 27.20 6.90
CA ASN A 835 -2.05 26.09 5.96
C ASN A 835 -3.45 25.50 5.75
N MET A 836 -4.28 25.43 6.78
CA MET A 836 -5.66 24.97 6.65
C MET A 836 -6.48 25.85 5.69
N GLU A 837 -6.30 27.17 5.71
CA GLU A 837 -6.98 28.07 4.77
C GLU A 837 -6.40 27.96 3.36
N GLU A 838 -5.06 28.00 3.23
CA GLU A 838 -4.36 27.84 1.95
C GLU A 838 -4.74 26.53 1.26
N GLY A 839 -4.83 25.41 1.99
CA GLY A 839 -5.22 24.11 1.44
C GLY A 839 -6.64 24.08 0.86
N VAL A 840 -7.59 24.83 1.46
CA VAL A 840 -8.97 24.95 0.96
C VAL A 840 -9.02 25.80 -0.31
N GLU A 841 -8.23 26.86 -0.37
CA GLU A 841 -8.10 27.71 -1.55
C GLU A 841 -7.48 26.95 -2.72
N MET A 842 -6.38 26.24 -2.48
CA MET A 842 -5.70 25.41 -3.47
C MET A 842 -6.62 24.31 -4.04
N ALA A 843 -7.48 23.71 -3.22
CA ALA A 843 -8.45 22.71 -3.69
C ALA A 843 -9.46 23.32 -4.67
N THR A 844 -9.88 24.57 -4.40
CA THR A 844 -10.76 25.32 -5.31
C THR A 844 -10.02 25.68 -6.60
N GLN A 845 -8.76 26.11 -6.48
CA GLN A 845 -7.91 26.46 -7.62
C GLN A 845 -7.72 25.27 -8.58
N ALA A 846 -7.52 24.05 -8.07
CA ALA A 846 -7.40 22.85 -8.91
C ALA A 846 -8.64 22.64 -9.80
N ALA A 847 -9.85 22.89 -9.28
CA ALA A 847 -11.08 22.81 -10.06
C ALA A 847 -11.19 23.94 -11.08
N GLU A 848 -10.81 25.18 -10.74
CA GLU A 848 -10.81 26.30 -11.69
C GLU A 848 -9.79 26.12 -12.81
N LEU A 849 -8.60 25.58 -12.51
CA LEU A 849 -7.62 25.23 -13.52
C LEU A 849 -8.17 24.22 -14.52
N TRP A 850 -8.85 23.18 -14.03
CA TRP A 850 -9.44 22.17 -14.90
C TRP A 850 -10.52 22.74 -15.83
N LYS A 851 -11.33 23.71 -15.37
CA LYS A 851 -12.33 24.38 -16.22
C LYS A 851 -11.73 25.07 -17.44
N MET A 852 -10.48 25.54 -17.36
CA MET A 852 -9.79 26.14 -18.52
C MET A 852 -9.50 25.15 -19.65
N LEU A 853 -9.66 23.84 -19.39
CA LEU A 853 -9.48 22.76 -20.37
C LEU A 853 -10.79 22.37 -21.07
N GLU A 854 -11.89 23.10 -20.85
CA GLU A 854 -13.15 22.88 -21.57
C GLU A 854 -12.93 22.95 -23.09
N GLY A 855 -13.39 21.93 -23.81
CA GLY A 855 -13.20 21.80 -25.26
C GLY A 855 -11.78 21.40 -25.71
N LYS A 856 -10.82 21.26 -24.78
CA LYS A 856 -9.45 20.78 -25.05
C LYS A 856 -9.23 19.33 -24.63
N VAL A 857 -10.04 18.85 -23.70
CA VAL A 857 -10.19 17.44 -23.32
C VAL A 857 -11.54 16.96 -23.80
N ASP A 858 -11.69 15.67 -24.13
CA ASP A 858 -12.99 15.11 -24.51
C ASP A 858 -14.02 15.28 -23.39
N GLN A 859 -15.26 15.55 -23.81
CA GLN A 859 -16.33 16.03 -22.93
C GLN A 859 -16.58 15.11 -21.73
N HIS A 860 -16.60 13.79 -21.94
CA HIS A 860 -16.92 12.85 -20.87
C HIS A 860 -15.83 12.81 -19.79
N ARG A 861 -14.55 12.75 -20.19
CA ARG A 861 -13.43 12.87 -19.23
C ARG A 861 -13.40 14.22 -18.53
N TYR A 862 -13.67 15.29 -19.28
CA TYR A 862 -13.73 16.64 -18.75
C TYR A 862 -14.78 16.77 -17.64
N GLU A 863 -16.02 16.38 -17.90
CA GLU A 863 -17.14 16.46 -16.95
C GLU A 863 -16.92 15.57 -15.73
N TYR A 864 -16.46 14.33 -15.94
CA TYR A 864 -16.21 13.39 -14.85
C TYR A 864 -15.12 13.92 -13.91
N THR A 865 -14.00 14.37 -14.48
CA THR A 865 -12.87 14.88 -13.70
C THR A 865 -13.24 16.18 -12.98
N LEU A 866 -13.91 17.12 -13.65
CA LEU A 866 -14.36 18.37 -13.06
C LEU A 866 -15.26 18.12 -11.85
N LYS A 867 -16.23 17.20 -11.99
CA LYS A 867 -17.11 16.82 -10.88
C LYS A 867 -16.31 16.34 -9.67
N THR A 868 -15.34 15.45 -9.88
CA THR A 868 -14.53 14.92 -8.77
C THR A 868 -13.69 16.00 -8.07
N LEU A 869 -13.16 16.97 -8.81
CA LEU A 869 -12.39 18.09 -8.25
C LEU A 869 -13.29 19.06 -7.46
N VAL A 870 -14.46 19.40 -7.98
CA VAL A 870 -15.44 20.27 -7.30
C VAL A 870 -15.95 19.61 -6.01
N ASP A 871 -16.31 18.33 -6.06
CA ASP A 871 -16.75 17.57 -4.88
C ASP A 871 -15.64 17.49 -3.84
N TYR A 872 -14.39 17.30 -4.27
CA TYR A 872 -13.24 17.30 -3.38
C TYR A 872 -13.01 18.66 -2.72
N ALA A 873 -13.03 19.76 -3.47
CA ALA A 873 -12.88 21.11 -2.92
C ALA A 873 -13.94 21.41 -1.84
N ALA A 874 -15.19 21.00 -2.07
CA ALA A 874 -16.26 21.12 -1.08
C ALA A 874 -16.00 20.25 0.16
N SER A 875 -15.52 19.01 -0.03
CA SER A 875 -15.17 18.09 1.04
C SER A 875 -14.02 18.63 1.90
N VAL A 876 -12.94 19.10 1.27
CA VAL A 876 -11.77 19.71 1.93
C VAL A 876 -12.20 20.89 2.77
N ARG A 877 -13.00 21.81 2.22
CA ARG A 877 -13.54 22.96 2.96
C ARG A 877 -14.32 22.52 4.20
N SER A 878 -15.17 21.52 4.05
CA SER A 878 -16.01 21.03 5.15
C SER A 878 -15.18 20.34 6.23
N LEU A 879 -14.29 19.41 5.86
CA LEU A 879 -13.48 18.66 6.81
C LEU A 879 -12.48 19.58 7.53
N THR A 880 -11.78 20.43 6.78
CA THR A 880 -10.73 21.29 7.34
C THR A 880 -11.31 22.38 8.23
N LEU A 881 -12.20 23.22 7.70
CA LEU A 881 -12.64 24.42 8.43
C LEU A 881 -13.69 24.10 9.50
N LYS A 882 -14.55 23.09 9.30
CA LYS A 882 -15.59 22.78 10.29
C LYS A 882 -15.14 21.76 11.33
N LYS A 883 -14.19 20.88 11.01
CA LYS A 883 -13.73 19.83 11.94
C LYS A 883 -12.36 20.16 12.52
N TRP A 884 -11.34 20.32 11.67
CA TRP A 884 -9.98 20.51 12.15
C TRP A 884 -9.77 21.84 12.86
N VAL A 885 -10.12 22.95 12.24
CA VAL A 885 -10.03 24.27 12.88
C VAL A 885 -10.82 24.29 14.20
N THR A 886 -12.09 23.88 14.19
CA THR A 886 -12.93 23.87 15.39
C THR A 886 -12.32 23.07 16.54
N ASN A 887 -11.76 21.90 16.23
CA ASN A 887 -11.15 21.08 17.27
C ASN A 887 -9.81 21.66 17.74
N PHE A 888 -8.98 22.24 16.85
CA PHE A 888 -7.76 22.95 17.26
C PHE A 888 -8.10 24.14 18.17
N GLU A 889 -9.08 24.97 17.83
CA GLU A 889 -9.50 26.07 18.71
C GLU A 889 -9.95 25.56 20.09
N LYS A 890 -10.63 24.41 20.12
CA LYS A 890 -11.07 23.76 21.37
C LYS A 890 -9.89 23.28 22.22
N TYR A 891 -8.91 22.61 21.63
CA TYR A 891 -7.80 21.99 22.38
C TYR A 891 -6.66 22.96 22.70
N THR A 892 -6.46 23.97 21.87
CA THR A 892 -5.39 24.97 22.05
C THR A 892 -5.87 26.20 22.80
N ASN A 893 -7.19 26.40 22.92
CA ASN A 893 -7.81 27.63 23.42
C ASN A 893 -7.36 28.90 22.67
N ARG A 894 -6.98 28.76 21.39
CA ARG A 894 -6.55 29.87 20.53
C ARG A 894 -7.46 29.98 19.34
N LYS A 895 -8.06 31.16 19.16
CA LYS A 895 -8.97 31.42 18.04
C LYS A 895 -8.19 31.63 16.76
N ARG A 896 -8.65 30.98 15.69
CA ARG A 896 -8.04 31.08 14.35
C ARG A 896 -8.01 32.53 13.88
N GLU A 897 -9.13 33.25 14.00
CA GLU A 897 -9.26 34.63 13.49
C GLU A 897 -8.31 35.59 14.20
N GLU A 898 -8.19 35.48 15.53
CA GLU A 898 -7.26 36.27 16.33
C GLU A 898 -5.80 35.94 15.99
N THR A 899 -5.49 34.64 15.90
CA THR A 899 -4.14 34.13 15.57
C THR A 899 -3.68 34.61 14.20
N LEU A 900 -4.55 34.58 13.19
CA LEU A 900 -4.21 35.00 11.82
C LEU A 900 -4.18 36.52 11.66
N ALA A 901 -4.91 37.29 12.49
CA ALA A 901 -4.87 38.75 12.47
C ALA A 901 -3.50 39.33 12.87
N GLU A 902 -2.67 38.55 13.56
CA GLU A 902 -1.32 38.92 13.98
C GLU A 902 -0.27 38.78 12.87
N LEU A 903 -0.60 38.14 11.74
CA LEU A 903 0.29 37.93 10.60
C LEU A 903 0.40 39.18 9.70
N THR A 904 0.71 40.35 10.28
CA THR A 904 0.97 41.58 9.52
C THR A 904 2.45 41.76 9.20
N ALA A 905 2.75 42.50 8.13
CA ALA A 905 4.12 42.86 7.77
C ALA A 905 4.88 43.57 8.90
N GLU A 906 4.20 44.47 9.59
CA GLU A 906 4.75 45.25 10.69
C GLU A 906 5.05 44.40 11.92
N ALA A 907 4.22 43.38 12.21
CA ALA A 907 4.43 42.47 13.33
C ALA A 907 5.65 41.57 13.12
N LEU A 908 5.81 40.99 11.91
CA LEU A 908 6.97 40.16 11.58
C LEU A 908 8.28 40.96 11.57
N ALA A 909 8.25 42.20 11.06
CA ALA A 909 9.45 43.05 11.04
C ALA A 909 9.95 43.40 12.45
N LYS A 910 9.07 43.54 13.45
CA LYS A 910 9.46 43.81 14.85
C LYS A 910 10.27 42.69 15.49
N VAL A 911 10.11 41.45 15.03
CA VAL A 911 10.89 40.30 15.49
C VAL A 911 12.07 39.99 14.57
N GLY A 912 12.41 40.91 13.66
CA GLY A 912 13.58 40.79 12.77
C GLY A 912 13.35 39.89 11.55
N THR A 913 12.09 39.59 11.20
CA THR A 913 11.74 38.73 10.07
C THR A 913 11.02 39.50 8.96
N TYR A 914 11.54 39.39 7.74
CA TYR A 914 11.08 40.11 6.56
C TYR A 914 10.57 39.11 5.53
N ASN A 915 9.28 38.80 5.57
CA ASN A 915 8.65 37.88 4.62
C ASN A 915 8.48 38.54 3.25
N VAL A 916 9.03 37.94 2.21
CA VAL A 916 9.04 38.49 0.83
C VAL A 916 7.64 38.75 0.26
N ARG A 917 6.60 38.03 0.72
CA ARG A 917 5.21 38.26 0.29
C ARG A 917 4.67 39.62 0.74
N HIS A 918 5.16 40.14 1.86
CA HIS A 918 4.78 41.46 2.35
C HIS A 918 5.41 42.60 1.55
N PHE A 919 6.40 42.28 0.72
CA PHE A 919 7.03 43.17 -0.25
C PHE A 919 6.50 42.95 -1.67
N GLY A 920 5.44 42.15 -1.83
CA GLY A 920 4.75 41.94 -3.11
C GLY A 920 5.15 40.69 -3.88
N ALA A 921 5.95 39.78 -3.29
CA ALA A 921 6.26 38.51 -3.94
C ALA A 921 5.00 37.64 -4.07
N VAL A 922 4.74 37.12 -5.27
CA VAL A 922 3.52 36.39 -5.65
C VAL A 922 3.71 34.89 -5.52
N ALA A 923 4.90 34.36 -5.83
CA ALA A 923 5.24 32.94 -5.71
C ALA A 923 4.41 31.98 -6.59
N ASP A 924 4.04 32.42 -7.80
CA ASP A 924 3.23 31.67 -8.77
C ASP A 924 4.04 31.00 -9.89
N GLY A 925 5.37 31.12 -9.86
CA GLY A 925 6.31 30.62 -10.86
C GLY A 925 6.29 31.38 -12.19
N LYS A 926 5.61 32.52 -12.26
CA LYS A 926 5.41 33.32 -13.49
C LYS A 926 5.76 34.79 -13.30
N SER A 927 5.29 35.37 -12.21
CA SER A 927 5.56 36.75 -11.82
C SER A 927 7.03 36.89 -11.41
N ASP A 928 7.69 37.97 -11.83
CA ASP A 928 9.08 38.23 -11.41
C ASP A 928 9.11 38.79 -9.97
N ASP A 929 9.47 37.93 -9.03
CA ASP A 929 9.52 38.21 -7.61
C ASP A 929 10.85 38.87 -7.16
N ALA A 930 11.82 39.09 -8.08
CA ALA A 930 13.12 39.66 -7.72
C ALA A 930 13.01 41.03 -7.03
N GLY A 931 12.10 41.89 -7.50
CA GLY A 931 11.90 43.22 -6.89
C GLY A 931 11.52 43.11 -5.42
N ALA A 932 10.50 42.30 -5.12
CA ALA A 932 10.01 42.09 -3.78
C ALA A 932 11.05 41.43 -2.85
N ILE A 933 11.77 40.42 -3.36
CA ILE A 933 12.80 39.72 -2.57
C ILE A 933 13.96 40.66 -2.24
N ASN A 934 14.46 41.43 -3.21
CA ASN A 934 15.56 42.38 -2.99
C ASN A 934 15.14 43.56 -2.10
N GLU A 935 13.89 44.00 -2.17
CA GLU A 935 13.35 45.02 -1.27
C GLU A 935 13.29 44.51 0.18
N ALA A 936 12.84 43.28 0.39
CA ALA A 936 12.85 42.62 1.70
C ALA A 936 14.27 42.53 2.28
N ILE A 937 15.26 42.13 1.45
CA ILE A 937 16.69 42.11 1.85
C ILE A 937 17.19 43.49 2.23
N THR A 938 16.85 44.51 1.45
CA THR A 938 17.25 45.89 1.72
C THR A 938 16.64 46.40 3.02
N ALA A 939 15.37 46.12 3.26
CA ALA A 939 14.67 46.49 4.49
C ALA A 939 15.29 45.82 5.72
N CYS A 940 15.57 44.51 5.62
CA CYS A 940 16.24 43.72 6.66
C CYS A 940 17.64 44.27 6.99
N TYR A 941 18.45 44.51 5.96
CA TYR A 941 19.78 45.11 6.12
C TYR A 941 19.72 46.51 6.76
N THR A 942 18.80 47.37 6.31
CA THR A 942 18.65 48.74 6.82
C THR A 942 18.25 48.76 8.30
N ALA A 943 17.53 47.74 8.77
CA ALA A 943 17.16 47.57 10.17
C ALA A 943 18.30 47.04 11.06
N GLY A 944 19.49 46.79 10.50
CA GLY A 944 20.66 46.27 11.21
C GLY A 944 20.91 44.78 11.05
N GLY A 945 20.16 44.11 10.16
CA GLY A 945 20.23 42.67 9.92
C GLY A 945 19.02 41.92 10.44
N GLY A 946 19.02 40.59 10.26
CA GLY A 946 17.89 39.72 10.59
C GLY A 946 17.67 38.64 9.54
N THR A 947 16.43 38.17 9.43
CA THR A 947 16.04 37.09 8.52
C THR A 947 15.11 37.60 7.43
N VAL A 948 15.50 37.40 6.17
CA VAL A 948 14.61 37.52 5.01
C VAL A 948 14.03 36.15 4.76
N PHE A 949 12.71 36.06 4.84
CA PHE A 949 12.02 34.80 4.79
C PHE A 949 11.29 34.59 3.46
N VAL A 950 11.59 33.49 2.78
CA VAL A 950 10.99 33.05 1.51
C VAL A 950 10.08 31.84 1.79
N PRO A 951 8.76 32.01 1.91
CA PRO A 951 7.82 30.93 2.21
C PRO A 951 7.69 29.91 1.08
N SER A 952 7.03 28.78 1.36
CA SER A 952 6.67 27.80 0.33
C SER A 952 5.95 28.45 -0.87
N GLY A 953 6.34 28.09 -2.08
CA GLY A 953 5.87 28.71 -3.33
C GLY A 953 6.94 28.65 -4.42
N VAL A 954 6.57 28.92 -5.68
CA VAL A 954 7.54 28.94 -6.80
C VAL A 954 7.80 30.39 -7.16
N TYR A 955 9.01 30.87 -6.93
CA TYR A 955 9.40 32.25 -7.11
C TYR A 955 10.23 32.35 -8.38
N ALA A 956 9.59 32.74 -9.48
CA ALA A 956 10.31 33.13 -10.68
C ALA A 956 11.00 34.47 -10.38
N THR A 957 12.31 34.56 -10.57
CA THR A 957 13.09 35.70 -10.10
C THR A 957 14.28 36.00 -11.01
N GLY A 958 14.64 37.27 -11.15
CA GLY A 958 16.00 37.68 -11.55
C GLY A 958 17.03 37.47 -10.44
N SER A 959 18.19 38.14 -10.53
CA SER A 959 19.22 38.04 -9.50
C SER A 959 18.76 38.58 -8.13
N ILE A 960 19.09 37.85 -7.08
CA ILE A 960 18.87 38.21 -5.68
C ILE A 960 20.21 38.65 -5.09
N HIS A 961 20.28 39.89 -4.64
CA HIS A 961 21.49 40.52 -4.13
C HIS A 961 21.55 40.47 -2.60
N LEU A 962 22.43 39.62 -2.07
CA LEU A 962 22.64 39.46 -0.63
C LEU A 962 23.30 40.70 -0.01
N LYS A 963 23.18 40.83 1.32
CA LYS A 963 23.75 41.92 2.12
C LYS A 963 24.34 41.38 3.42
N SER A 964 25.29 42.11 4.00
CA SER A 964 25.93 41.74 5.28
C SER A 964 24.92 41.67 6.42
N ASN A 965 25.15 40.76 7.37
CA ASN A 965 24.28 40.50 8.54
C ASN A 965 22.84 40.05 8.20
N VAL A 966 22.59 39.59 6.97
CA VAL A 966 21.30 39.05 6.54
C VAL A 966 21.36 37.52 6.46
N THR A 967 20.32 36.89 7.00
CA THR A 967 19.99 35.48 6.78
C THR A 967 18.90 35.39 5.73
N LEU A 968 19.17 34.74 4.59
CA LEU A 968 18.13 34.36 3.63
C LEU A 968 17.61 32.97 4.02
N ALA A 969 16.40 32.90 4.57
CA ALA A 969 15.74 31.68 4.98
C ALA A 969 14.76 31.21 3.88
N VAL A 970 15.06 30.09 3.24
CA VAL A 970 14.28 29.49 2.14
C VAL A 970 13.53 28.27 2.67
N ASP A 971 12.20 28.37 2.76
CA ASP A 971 11.36 27.38 3.44
C ASP A 971 11.22 26.05 2.69
N ALA A 972 10.76 25.02 3.39
CA ALA A 972 10.34 23.77 2.80
C ALA A 972 9.25 24.02 1.74
N GLY A 973 9.52 23.57 0.51
CA GLY A 973 8.60 23.77 -0.62
C GLY A 973 8.66 25.17 -1.25
N ALA A 974 9.59 26.03 -0.84
CA ALA A 974 9.97 27.21 -1.61
C ALA A 974 10.94 26.81 -2.73
N ILE A 975 10.69 27.30 -3.95
CA ILE A 975 11.58 27.10 -5.11
C ILE A 975 11.93 28.49 -5.65
N LEU A 976 13.19 28.89 -5.57
CA LEU A 976 13.68 30.12 -6.22
C LEU A 976 14.27 29.72 -7.57
N MET A 977 13.68 30.17 -8.67
CA MET A 977 14.09 29.80 -10.03
C MET A 977 14.17 31.02 -10.94
N PHE A 978 15.02 31.00 -11.97
CA PHE A 978 15.08 32.13 -12.88
C PHE A 978 13.78 32.32 -13.68
N SER A 979 13.32 33.56 -13.78
CA SER A 979 12.21 33.94 -14.66
C SER A 979 12.60 33.89 -16.14
N ASN A 980 13.82 34.31 -16.47
CA ASN A 980 14.38 34.28 -17.83
C ASN A 980 15.93 34.23 -17.77
N PRO A 981 16.53 33.04 -17.56
CA PRO A 981 17.97 32.92 -17.43
C PRO A 981 18.68 33.15 -18.77
N ASN A 982 19.83 33.80 -18.72
CA ASN A 982 20.81 33.79 -19.80
C ASN A 982 22.08 33.07 -19.32
N PRO A 983 23.04 32.76 -20.22
CA PRO A 983 24.24 32.01 -19.84
C PRO A 983 25.12 32.65 -18.76
N ASP A 984 24.95 33.94 -18.46
CA ASP A 984 25.71 34.69 -17.44
C ASP A 984 24.88 34.96 -16.16
N SER A 985 23.65 34.46 -16.08
CA SER A 985 22.75 34.72 -14.96
C SER A 985 23.25 34.09 -13.65
N LEU A 986 23.29 34.88 -12.57
CA LEU A 986 23.64 34.47 -11.20
C LEU A 986 22.42 34.61 -10.28
N LEU A 987 22.01 33.54 -9.59
CA LEU A 987 20.73 33.54 -8.86
C LEU A 987 20.88 34.27 -7.52
N LEU A 988 21.72 33.77 -6.62
CA LEU A 988 22.10 34.46 -5.39
C LEU A 988 23.49 35.06 -5.55
N VAL A 989 23.61 36.38 -5.35
CA VAL A 989 24.85 37.12 -5.59
C VAL A 989 25.28 37.85 -4.32
N GLY A 990 26.54 37.65 -3.91
CA GLY A 990 27.17 38.38 -2.81
C GLY A 990 28.60 38.78 -3.14
N GLU A 991 28.93 40.06 -2.94
CA GLU A 991 30.28 40.58 -3.12
C GLU A 991 30.65 41.51 -1.95
N ASP A 992 31.86 41.33 -1.39
CA ASP A 992 32.38 42.12 -0.27
C ASP A 992 31.48 42.10 0.99
N LEU A 993 30.92 40.94 1.34
CA LEU A 993 29.96 40.79 2.44
C LEU A 993 30.57 40.13 3.68
N GLU A 994 30.00 40.42 4.85
CA GLU A 994 30.34 39.77 6.13
C GLU A 994 29.08 39.25 6.85
N ASN A 995 29.18 38.09 7.50
CA ASN A 995 28.10 37.47 8.27
C ASN A 995 26.85 37.17 7.44
N VAL A 996 27.01 36.44 6.34
CA VAL A 996 25.91 36.06 5.44
C VAL A 996 25.49 34.62 5.70
N LYS A 997 24.18 34.40 5.82
CA LYS A 997 23.63 33.05 5.99
C LYS A 997 22.60 32.76 4.91
N ILE A 998 22.68 31.59 4.28
CA ILE A 998 21.69 31.07 3.36
C ILE A 998 21.23 29.75 3.95
N TYR A 999 19.96 29.68 4.34
CA TYR A 999 19.47 28.63 5.22
C TYR A 999 18.12 28.10 4.78
N GLY A 1000 17.88 26.80 4.90
CA GLY A 1000 16.54 26.22 4.96
C GLY A 1000 16.19 25.26 3.82
N PRO A 1001 15.24 24.33 4.06
CA PRO A 1001 14.97 23.14 3.23
C PRO A 1001 14.34 23.41 1.86
N GLY A 1002 14.32 24.67 1.43
CA GLY A 1002 13.88 25.06 0.10
C GLY A 1002 14.86 24.67 -1.00
N THR A 1003 14.41 24.90 -2.23
CA THR A 1003 15.15 24.60 -3.46
C THR A 1003 15.58 25.89 -4.14
N LEU A 1004 16.85 25.95 -4.52
CA LEU A 1004 17.36 26.92 -5.48
C LEU A 1004 17.52 26.22 -6.83
N ASP A 1005 16.88 26.75 -7.86
CA ASP A 1005 16.88 26.16 -9.19
C ASP A 1005 17.68 27.05 -10.15
N GLY A 1006 18.90 26.59 -10.43
CA GLY A 1006 19.99 27.40 -10.95
C GLY A 1006 19.79 27.85 -12.39
N MET A 1007 19.49 26.97 -13.37
CA MET A 1007 19.23 27.21 -14.82
C MET A 1007 20.09 28.23 -15.61
N GLY A 1008 20.97 29.02 -14.98
CA GLY A 1008 21.89 30.02 -15.53
C GLY A 1008 23.35 29.60 -15.34
N SER A 1009 24.27 30.52 -15.08
CA SER A 1009 25.70 30.19 -14.88
C SER A 1009 25.98 29.62 -13.49
N VAL A 1010 25.54 30.32 -12.42
CA VAL A 1010 25.84 29.92 -11.04
C VAL A 1010 24.64 30.19 -10.15
N CYS A 1011 24.28 29.20 -9.32
CA CYS A 1011 23.15 29.33 -8.40
C CYS A 1011 23.51 30.20 -7.18
N ILE A 1012 24.65 29.96 -6.54
CA ILE A 1012 25.15 30.81 -5.45
C ILE A 1012 26.55 31.31 -5.79
N ALA A 1013 26.68 32.61 -6.07
CA ALA A 1013 27.94 33.25 -6.41
C ALA A 1013 28.38 34.20 -5.28
N LEU A 1014 29.48 33.85 -4.60
CA LEU A 1014 30.04 34.62 -3.50
C LEU A 1014 31.49 35.01 -3.81
N LYS A 1015 31.79 36.31 -3.70
CA LYS A 1015 33.11 36.86 -3.98
C LYS A 1015 33.58 37.76 -2.84
N ARG A 1016 34.79 37.51 -2.31
CA ARG A 1016 35.40 38.30 -1.23
C ARG A 1016 34.53 38.40 0.03
N CYS A 1017 33.81 37.33 0.36
CA CYS A 1017 32.92 37.27 1.51
C CYS A 1017 33.59 36.65 2.75
N LYS A 1018 33.19 37.07 3.95
CA LYS A 1018 33.69 36.51 5.22
C LYS A 1018 32.56 35.99 6.11
N ASN A 1019 32.83 34.90 6.82
CA ASN A 1019 31.89 34.27 7.74
C ASN A 1019 30.55 33.96 7.04
N VAL A 1020 30.61 33.03 6.08
CA VAL A 1020 29.49 32.58 5.28
C VAL A 1020 29.00 31.23 5.79
N GLU A 1021 27.69 31.08 5.98
CA GLU A 1021 27.07 29.78 6.26
C GLU A 1021 26.00 29.46 5.20
N ILE A 1022 26.12 28.31 4.54
CA ILE A 1022 25.12 27.76 3.63
C ILE A 1022 24.67 26.42 4.22
N ARG A 1023 23.40 26.32 4.65
CA ARG A 1023 22.92 25.10 5.29
C ARG A 1023 21.53 24.65 4.87
N ASN A 1024 21.33 23.34 4.93
CA ASN A 1024 20.02 22.69 4.90
C ASN A 1024 19.18 23.01 3.65
N LEU A 1025 19.77 23.25 2.49
CA LEU A 1025 19.05 23.60 1.26
C LEU A 1025 19.32 22.63 0.12
N SER A 1026 18.45 22.64 -0.89
CA SER A 1026 18.69 21.91 -2.13
C SER A 1026 19.04 22.86 -3.27
N VAL A 1027 20.06 22.53 -4.06
CA VAL A 1027 20.35 23.20 -5.33
C VAL A 1027 20.05 22.24 -6.46
N HIS A 1028 19.13 22.61 -7.34
CA HIS A 1028 18.80 21.88 -8.55
C HIS A 1028 19.32 22.65 -9.77
N ARG A 1029 19.80 21.92 -10.78
CA ARG A 1029 20.26 22.47 -12.07
C ARG A 1029 21.16 23.68 -11.87
N GLY A 1030 22.24 23.51 -11.10
CA GLY A 1030 23.05 24.59 -10.54
C GLY A 1030 23.79 25.52 -11.53
N GLY A 1031 23.67 25.26 -12.83
CA GLY A 1031 24.41 25.97 -13.88
C GLY A 1031 25.76 25.34 -14.17
N ASP A 1032 26.75 26.13 -14.57
CA ASP A 1032 28.15 25.74 -14.71
C ASP A 1032 28.76 25.31 -13.37
N SER A 1033 28.39 26.01 -12.28
CA SER A 1033 28.76 25.68 -10.91
C SER A 1033 27.60 25.96 -9.96
N ALA A 1034 27.14 24.97 -9.19
CA ALA A 1034 26.01 25.19 -8.27
C ALA A 1034 26.36 26.21 -7.16
N ILE A 1035 27.55 26.11 -6.58
CA ILE A 1035 28.08 27.11 -5.63
C ILE A 1035 29.47 27.54 -6.10
N LEU A 1036 29.69 28.84 -6.21
CA LEU A 1036 31.00 29.45 -6.47
C LEU A 1036 31.39 30.29 -5.25
N ALA A 1037 32.50 29.95 -4.61
CA ALA A 1037 33.13 30.76 -3.59
C ALA A 1037 34.52 31.20 -4.07
N GLU A 1038 34.67 32.50 -4.31
CA GLU A 1038 35.89 33.13 -4.78
C GLU A 1038 36.43 34.10 -3.71
N ASP A 1039 37.69 33.92 -3.30
CA ASP A 1039 38.37 34.75 -2.29
C ASP A 1039 37.57 34.88 -0.97
N CYS A 1040 36.87 33.82 -0.57
CA CYS A 1040 36.05 33.80 0.65
C CYS A 1040 36.85 33.25 1.85
N ASP A 1041 36.59 33.77 3.05
CA ASP A 1041 37.23 33.33 4.31
C ASP A 1041 36.19 32.92 5.37
N GLY A 1042 36.34 31.71 5.90
CA GLY A 1042 35.42 31.16 6.90
C GLY A 1042 34.07 30.82 6.28
N THR A 1043 34.05 29.83 5.39
CA THR A 1043 32.82 29.35 4.74
C THR A 1043 32.45 27.98 5.25
N LEU A 1044 31.21 27.83 5.72
CA LEU A 1044 30.62 26.55 6.12
C LEU A 1044 29.50 26.18 5.16
N ILE A 1045 29.59 24.99 4.58
CA ILE A 1045 28.56 24.37 3.75
C ILE A 1045 28.16 23.06 4.45
N ASP A 1046 26.97 23.02 5.03
CA ASP A 1046 26.52 21.94 5.92
C ASP A 1046 25.13 21.44 5.51
N ASN A 1047 25.01 20.14 5.23
CA ASN A 1047 23.75 19.50 4.84
C ASN A 1047 23.08 20.17 3.62
N VAL A 1048 23.86 20.38 2.55
CA VAL A 1048 23.37 20.91 1.28
C VAL A 1048 23.27 19.78 0.25
N ASN A 1049 22.12 19.69 -0.42
CA ASN A 1049 21.86 18.69 -1.46
C ASN A 1049 21.94 19.34 -2.85
N ILE A 1050 23.00 19.07 -3.59
CA ILE A 1050 23.24 19.62 -4.93
C ILE A 1050 22.97 18.53 -5.95
N ARG A 1051 22.09 18.81 -6.90
CA ARG A 1051 21.86 18.01 -8.11
C ARG A 1051 22.03 18.90 -9.33
N THR A 1052 23.10 18.67 -10.07
CA THR A 1052 23.43 19.45 -11.27
C THR A 1052 24.07 18.54 -12.31
N ASP A 1053 24.22 19.05 -13.53
CA ASP A 1053 24.83 18.32 -14.64
C ASP A 1053 26.29 18.78 -14.88
N ASN A 1054 26.73 19.85 -14.20
CA ASN A 1054 28.10 20.38 -14.24
C ASN A 1054 28.74 20.38 -12.85
N ASP A 1055 29.54 21.39 -12.51
CA ASP A 1055 30.30 21.41 -11.26
C ASP A 1055 29.37 21.66 -10.07
N GLY A 1056 29.57 20.90 -9.00
CA GLY A 1056 28.83 21.09 -7.75
C GLY A 1056 29.32 22.35 -7.05
N LEU A 1057 30.55 22.30 -6.53
CA LEU A 1057 31.17 23.42 -5.82
C LEU A 1057 32.46 23.82 -6.50
N THR A 1058 32.59 25.09 -6.86
CA THR A 1058 33.86 25.69 -7.28
C THR A 1058 34.42 26.58 -6.19
N LEU A 1059 35.61 26.22 -5.70
CA LEU A 1059 36.38 27.01 -4.73
C LEU A 1059 37.59 27.62 -5.42
N SER A 1060 37.68 28.95 -5.41
CA SER A 1060 38.82 29.68 -5.97
C SER A 1060 39.38 30.64 -4.92
N GLU A 1061 40.68 30.58 -4.67
CA GLU A 1061 41.41 31.44 -3.73
C GLU A 1061 40.76 31.57 -2.33
N SER A 1062 40.05 30.55 -1.86
CA SER A 1062 39.26 30.63 -0.62
C SER A 1062 39.97 29.94 0.56
N TYR A 1063 39.73 30.44 1.78
CA TYR A 1063 40.42 30.04 3.00
C TYR A 1063 39.43 29.57 4.07
N ASN A 1064 39.81 28.57 4.87
CA ASN A 1064 39.01 28.06 5.99
C ASN A 1064 37.59 27.64 5.56
N VAL A 1065 37.53 26.70 4.61
CA VAL A 1065 36.26 26.17 4.07
C VAL A 1065 35.96 24.82 4.70
N THR A 1066 34.77 24.65 5.26
CA THR A 1066 34.27 23.36 5.77
C THR A 1066 33.04 22.93 4.99
N ILE A 1067 33.08 21.72 4.43
CA ILE A 1067 31.99 21.09 3.70
C ILE A 1067 31.64 19.80 4.45
N THR A 1068 30.43 19.73 5.01
CA THR A 1068 30.02 18.62 5.88
C THR A 1068 28.60 18.16 5.57
N ASP A 1069 28.34 16.86 5.68
CA ASP A 1069 26.99 16.28 5.57
C ASP A 1069 26.29 16.58 4.23
N CYS A 1070 27.04 16.94 3.17
CA CYS A 1070 26.48 17.34 1.88
C CYS A 1070 26.30 16.16 0.93
N ARG A 1071 25.29 16.26 0.07
CA ARG A 1071 25.09 15.35 -1.07
C ARG A 1071 25.31 16.14 -2.35
N ILE A 1072 26.26 15.74 -3.18
CA ILE A 1072 26.60 16.45 -4.41
C ILE A 1072 26.59 15.44 -5.56
N ASP A 1073 25.47 15.43 -6.29
CA ASP A 1073 25.24 14.60 -7.47
C ASP A 1073 25.40 15.45 -8.75
N THR A 1074 26.52 15.27 -9.44
CA THR A 1074 26.87 15.99 -10.67
C THR A 1074 26.67 15.17 -11.95
N VAL A 1075 26.06 13.98 -11.84
CA VAL A 1075 25.93 13.07 -12.98
C VAL A 1075 24.72 13.49 -13.81
N HIS A 1076 25.01 13.90 -15.05
CA HIS A 1076 23.99 14.21 -16.05
C HIS A 1076 23.28 12.94 -16.47
N ARG A 1077 21.93 12.96 -16.40
CA ARG A 1077 21.09 11.81 -16.74
C ARG A 1077 20.03 12.16 -17.78
N GLU A 1078 19.88 11.29 -18.78
CA GLU A 1078 18.78 11.34 -19.75
C GLU A 1078 17.94 10.07 -19.59
N TYR A 1079 16.64 10.19 -19.34
CA TYR A 1079 15.75 9.06 -19.01
C TYR A 1079 16.31 8.17 -17.89
N GLY A 1080 16.93 8.81 -16.89
CA GLY A 1080 17.57 8.16 -15.74
C GLY A 1080 18.92 7.48 -16.04
N ARG A 1081 19.51 7.62 -17.23
CA ARG A 1081 20.82 7.05 -17.56
C ARG A 1081 21.96 8.05 -17.48
N PRO A 1082 23.09 7.74 -16.83
CA PRO A 1082 24.28 8.57 -16.85
C PRO A 1082 24.81 8.78 -18.27
N ILE A 1083 24.99 10.03 -18.68
CA ILE A 1083 25.56 10.41 -19.99
C ILE A 1083 26.75 11.38 -19.88
N GLY A 1084 27.13 11.75 -18.66
CA GLY A 1084 28.26 12.64 -18.38
C GLY A 1084 28.10 13.31 -17.01
N GLY A 1085 28.81 14.41 -16.78
CA GLY A 1085 28.68 15.22 -15.57
C GLY A 1085 29.88 16.11 -15.32
N GLY A 1086 29.81 16.96 -14.29
CA GLY A 1086 30.93 17.79 -13.83
C GLY A 1086 31.57 17.28 -12.54
N GLU A 1087 32.48 18.08 -11.97
CA GLU A 1087 33.16 17.74 -10.72
C GLU A 1087 32.29 18.09 -9.50
N ALA A 1088 32.07 17.15 -8.59
CA ALA A 1088 31.34 17.42 -7.34
C ALA A 1088 31.97 18.57 -6.52
N ILE A 1089 33.30 18.58 -6.41
CA ILE A 1089 34.05 19.67 -5.82
C ILE A 1089 35.28 19.97 -6.70
N LYS A 1090 35.36 21.19 -7.17
CA LYS A 1090 36.42 21.73 -8.01
C LYS A 1090 37.17 22.82 -7.27
N VAL A 1091 38.47 22.64 -7.12
CA VAL A 1091 39.36 23.66 -6.55
C VAL A 1091 40.18 24.28 -7.67
N LYS A 1092 39.98 25.58 -7.91
CA LYS A 1092 40.71 26.37 -8.90
C LYS A 1092 41.73 27.27 -8.20
N SER A 1093 42.78 27.63 -8.92
CA SER A 1093 43.78 28.61 -8.47
C SER A 1093 44.32 29.32 -9.70
N GLU A 1094 44.04 30.62 -9.82
CA GLU A 1094 44.57 31.44 -10.91
C GLU A 1094 45.77 32.27 -10.41
N GLU A 1095 45.63 33.01 -9.30
CA GLU A 1095 46.72 33.79 -8.71
C GLU A 1095 47.16 33.27 -7.34
N ARG A 1096 46.22 32.75 -6.53
CA ARG A 1096 46.48 32.18 -5.20
C ARG A 1096 45.84 30.80 -5.02
N SER A 1097 46.41 30.01 -4.11
CA SER A 1097 45.84 28.71 -3.73
C SER A 1097 44.69 28.89 -2.74
N SER A 1098 43.67 28.05 -2.85
CA SER A 1098 42.71 27.84 -1.77
C SER A 1098 43.35 26.99 -0.67
N GLU A 1099 43.13 27.34 0.61
CA GLU A 1099 43.81 26.71 1.75
C GLU A 1099 42.83 26.32 2.87
N SER A 1100 43.20 25.32 3.68
CA SER A 1100 42.41 24.85 4.83
C SER A 1100 40.98 24.42 4.47
N ILE A 1101 40.84 23.60 3.43
CA ILE A 1101 39.55 23.01 3.02
C ILE A 1101 39.36 21.66 3.74
N THR A 1102 38.25 21.51 4.45
CA THR A 1102 37.84 20.25 5.10
C THR A 1102 36.57 19.73 4.45
N VAL A 1103 36.58 18.46 4.02
CA VAL A 1103 35.40 17.75 3.52
C VAL A 1103 35.18 16.51 4.38
N GLN A 1104 34.00 16.37 4.98
CA GLN A 1104 33.67 15.27 5.88
C GLN A 1104 32.21 14.83 5.71
N ASP A 1105 31.92 13.54 5.91
CA ASP A 1105 30.55 13.00 5.93
C ASP A 1105 29.68 13.33 4.69
N CYS A 1106 30.31 13.58 3.53
CA CYS A 1106 29.63 13.93 2.27
C CYS A 1106 29.47 12.72 1.33
N PHE A 1107 28.37 12.71 0.57
CA PHE A 1107 28.20 11.87 -0.62
C PHE A 1107 28.54 12.66 -1.88
N LEU A 1108 29.54 12.22 -2.63
CA LEU A 1108 30.00 12.86 -3.86
C LEU A 1108 29.87 11.88 -5.02
N THR A 1109 29.20 12.26 -6.10
CA THR A 1109 29.26 11.47 -7.34
C THR A 1109 30.45 11.91 -8.19
N HIS A 1110 30.92 11.00 -9.01
CA HIS A 1110 31.88 11.29 -10.07
C HIS A 1110 31.27 10.79 -11.39
N PRO A 1111 31.35 11.57 -12.48
CA PRO A 1111 30.89 11.15 -13.81
C PRO A 1111 31.51 9.84 -14.29
#